data_AF-A0A2W7G6A5-F1
#
_entry.id   AF-A0A2W7G6A5-F1
#
_cell.length_a   1.000
_cell.length_b   1.000
_cell.length_c   1.000
_cell.angle_alpha   90.00
_cell.angle_beta   90.00
_cell.angle_gamma   90.00
#
_symmetry.space_group_name_H-M   'P 1'
#
loop_
_entity.id
_entity.type
_entity.pdbx_description
1 polymer ?
#
loop_
_entity_poly.entity_id
_entity_poly.type
_entity_poly.pdbx_seq_one_letter_code
_entity_poly.pdbx_strand_id
1 'polypeptide(L)'
;MKLKNTLLSLTLITLAPLPLVSYKHIETRNTIREDKEKETPTNASDFDTFAELSKKKIEEGIEKVIDQTISHFDNEKKKLEKLINDDFVKNVSEINKLIYIQSILQYLGNNKDDIKNNHSNNKGFNIVFPYVLSKNKNYEVSKVKFDNEEFNAIKIGKEDDTDYKKQFNDKAEVSKNKDEVNGIKKDRLEKAIDNYLGALNNELKSMLYDDKNIPQIGKDFKLEFKNKNQFEFSNPNGFNSWDEYIIAKLNPKFIKFDLKQNENFETDENEKENNNNDPIAKPDLVPGDKPSETISLDEQIRTLPLLSPWVAPEYVSNDASSLKSSFESAGENKSKIFFFDNPINTRYEYTVSSLESEGSEHLRATINITDRVDNKGARSYIRRIKINTSNEQKAINSAYREIIESNKKVFSQIYSALGIDDKINYLEIRNNNLRDSLFRMVGAGVQITNKTDYLKETNKILISASNAYLESNNLNSIIKDLNNAKYLMLSSLYSSQINNEWYFSAIPYSLKDALLRFKEIIRLNKEIISKNFNDHKFNLGYLNQYYELLNKKVSQLIAMSTQRIINLSVWYDTYLNGIKDIMNQLKILATLVDNKPLSTDEIKNNFNDAYANMTEKIKLSNNDSKLSLKKFGYALLGLSGILLLSLSIFLLVKKNKIKLLSATKISVVSACLILGILIIAILMIVL
;
A
#
# COMPACT_ATOMS: atom_id res chain seq x y z
N MET A 1 -40.59 33.31 28.49
CA MET A 1 -40.13 32.26 29.42
C MET A 1 -38.83 31.71 28.85
N LYS A 2 -37.73 31.82 29.63
CA LYS A 2 -36.33 31.80 29.16
C LYS A 2 -35.84 30.39 28.79
N LEU A 3 -35.04 30.32 27.72
CA LEU A 3 -34.18 29.18 27.36
C LEU A 3 -33.20 28.85 28.51
N LYS A 4 -32.96 27.55 28.74
CA LYS A 4 -31.79 27.07 29.48
C LYS A 4 -30.88 26.26 28.54
N ASN A 5 -29.69 26.82 28.35
CA ASN A 5 -28.50 26.19 27.80
C ASN A 5 -28.01 25.10 28.77
N THR A 6 -27.58 23.97 28.23
CA THR A 6 -26.60 23.08 28.88
C THR A 6 -25.44 22.91 27.92
N LEU A 7 -24.33 23.56 28.30
CA LEU A 7 -23.03 23.55 27.67
C LEU A 7 -22.36 22.18 27.87
N LEU A 8 -21.70 21.68 26.81
CA LEU A 8 -20.67 20.65 26.89
C LEU A 8 -19.50 21.15 27.74
N SER A 9 -18.99 20.30 28.63
CA SER A 9 -17.62 20.40 29.14
C SER A 9 -16.78 19.32 28.45
N LEU A 10 -15.82 19.76 27.63
CA LEU A 10 -14.74 18.92 27.13
C LEU A 10 -13.64 18.89 28.20
N THR A 11 -13.31 17.71 28.69
CA THR A 11 -12.06 17.45 29.42
C THR A 11 -10.97 17.06 28.42
N LEU A 12 -9.86 17.79 28.46
CA LEU A 12 -8.62 17.46 27.76
C LEU A 12 -8.06 16.12 28.26
N ILE A 13 -7.67 15.23 27.34
CA ILE A 13 -6.76 14.11 27.62
C ILE A 13 -5.41 14.45 26.99
N THR A 14 -4.39 14.49 27.84
CA THR A 14 -2.98 14.69 27.51
C THR A 14 -2.41 13.49 26.74
N LEU A 15 -1.82 13.75 25.58
CA LEU A 15 -1.02 12.79 24.82
C LEU A 15 0.39 12.66 25.43
N ALA A 16 0.76 11.46 25.85
CA ALA A 16 2.13 11.09 26.14
C ALA A 16 2.80 10.51 24.88
N PRO A 17 4.09 10.82 24.61
CA PRO A 17 4.84 10.19 23.54
C PRO A 17 5.38 8.83 24.01
N LEU A 18 5.18 7.77 23.22
CA LEU A 18 5.84 6.49 23.43
C LEU A 18 7.09 6.37 22.54
N PRO A 19 8.15 5.70 23.02
CA PRO A 19 9.48 5.75 22.43
C PRO A 19 9.63 4.78 21.25
N LEU A 20 10.40 5.24 20.26
CA LEU A 20 10.99 4.41 19.21
C LEU A 20 12.21 3.68 19.80
N VAL A 21 12.18 2.35 19.81
CA VAL A 21 13.33 1.49 20.16
C VAL A 21 13.80 0.78 18.90
N SER A 22 15.10 0.82 18.65
CA SER A 22 15.78 0.28 17.47
C SER A 22 16.70 -0.90 17.80
N TYR A 23 17.01 -1.69 16.75
CA TYR A 23 18.04 -2.73 16.59
C TYR A 23 17.90 -3.97 17.52
N LYS A 24 18.35 -5.19 17.18
CA LYS A 24 19.41 -5.69 16.28
C LYS A 24 19.12 -7.18 15.98
N HIS A 25 19.45 -7.68 14.79
CA HIS A 25 19.26 -9.10 14.40
C HIS A 25 20.50 -9.94 14.76
N ILE A 26 20.28 -11.17 15.20
CA ILE A 26 21.25 -12.27 15.21
C ILE A 26 20.68 -13.34 14.28
N GLU A 27 21.51 -13.90 13.39
CA GLU A 27 21.17 -15.05 12.55
C GLU A 27 22.04 -16.25 12.91
N THR A 28 21.44 -17.43 12.78
CA THR A 28 22.12 -18.65 12.33
C THR A 28 21.07 -19.70 11.96
N ARG A 29 21.05 -20.12 10.70
CA ARG A 29 20.52 -21.43 10.28
C ARG A 29 21.28 -21.96 9.07
N ASN A 30 21.67 -23.23 9.17
CA ASN A 30 22.01 -24.10 8.05
C ASN A 30 20.94 -25.18 7.98
N THR A 31 20.52 -25.56 6.77
CA THR A 31 20.62 -26.96 6.29
C THR A 31 20.26 -27.11 4.81
N ILE A 32 20.96 -28.09 4.23
CA ILE A 32 21.14 -28.55 2.84
C ILE A 32 19.87 -29.16 2.20
N ARG A 33 19.77 -29.07 0.87
CA ARG A 33 18.89 -29.87 -0.01
C ARG A 33 19.72 -30.54 -1.11
N GLU A 34 19.29 -31.74 -1.52
CA GLU A 34 19.91 -32.64 -2.50
C GLU A 34 19.66 -32.24 -3.97
N ASP A 35 20.66 -32.55 -4.79
CA ASP A 35 20.88 -32.18 -6.19
C ASP A 35 20.09 -33.00 -7.24
N LYS A 36 19.79 -32.35 -8.37
CA LYS A 36 19.69 -32.98 -9.70
C LYS A 36 20.56 -32.19 -10.68
N GLU A 37 21.34 -32.93 -11.49
CA GLU A 37 22.38 -32.44 -12.41
C GLU A 37 21.90 -31.32 -13.35
N LYS A 38 22.62 -30.18 -13.34
CA LYS A 38 22.48 -29.05 -14.27
C LYS A 38 23.50 -29.15 -15.40
N GLU A 39 23.12 -28.77 -16.61
CA GLU A 39 24.07 -28.50 -17.70
C GLU A 39 25.01 -27.35 -17.29
N THR A 40 26.31 -27.52 -17.53
CA THR A 40 27.33 -26.56 -17.10
C THR A 40 27.24 -25.24 -17.88
N PRO A 41 27.20 -24.08 -17.22
CA PRO A 41 27.14 -22.79 -17.89
C PRO A 41 28.38 -22.52 -18.76
N THR A 42 28.16 -21.92 -19.94
CA THR A 42 29.22 -21.51 -20.88
C THR A 42 29.09 -20.01 -21.19
N ASN A 43 30.21 -19.33 -21.47
CA ASN A 43 30.19 -17.90 -21.81
C ASN A 43 29.43 -17.65 -23.12
N ALA A 44 28.76 -16.50 -23.22
CA ALA A 44 28.13 -16.06 -24.46
C ALA A 44 29.16 -15.90 -25.59
N SER A 45 28.76 -16.22 -26.83
CA SER A 45 29.64 -16.12 -28.00
C SER A 45 30.16 -14.71 -28.29
N ASP A 46 29.44 -13.68 -27.83
CA ASP A 46 29.74 -12.26 -28.01
C ASP A 46 30.25 -11.58 -26.73
N PHE A 47 30.65 -12.36 -25.71
CA PHE A 47 31.09 -11.85 -24.40
C PHE A 47 32.19 -10.80 -24.49
N ASP A 48 33.11 -10.93 -25.44
CA ASP A 48 34.23 -9.97 -25.61
C ASP A 48 33.76 -8.54 -25.94
N THR A 49 32.50 -8.36 -26.38
CA THR A 49 31.90 -7.04 -26.64
C THR A 49 31.24 -6.40 -25.41
N PHE A 50 31.07 -7.16 -24.32
CA PHE A 50 30.27 -6.74 -23.16
C PHE A 50 30.92 -5.61 -22.36
N ALA A 51 32.25 -5.60 -22.27
CA ALA A 51 32.99 -4.57 -21.55
C ALA A 51 32.78 -3.18 -22.18
N GLU A 52 32.84 -3.09 -23.52
CA GLU A 52 32.61 -1.84 -24.26
C GLU A 52 31.14 -1.40 -24.16
N LEU A 53 30.21 -2.34 -24.32
CA LEU A 53 28.78 -2.09 -24.15
C LEU A 53 28.46 -1.52 -22.77
N SER A 54 29.01 -2.14 -21.72
CA SER A 54 28.76 -1.75 -20.33
C SER A 54 29.36 -0.39 -20.03
N LYS A 55 30.60 -0.15 -20.46
CA LYS A 55 31.26 1.15 -20.32
C LYS A 55 30.39 2.27 -20.92
N LYS A 56 29.98 2.12 -22.18
CA LYS A 56 29.16 3.11 -22.88
C LYS A 56 27.82 3.35 -22.17
N LYS A 57 27.07 2.29 -21.86
CA LYS A 57 25.75 2.41 -21.21
C LYS A 57 25.85 3.03 -19.81
N ILE A 58 26.87 2.67 -19.03
CA ILE A 58 27.09 3.21 -17.69
C ILE A 58 27.48 4.68 -17.77
N GLU A 59 28.41 5.08 -18.65
CA GLU A 59 28.80 6.48 -18.85
C GLU A 59 27.59 7.37 -19.22
N GLU A 60 26.79 6.93 -20.21
CA GLU A 60 25.57 7.65 -20.63
C GLU A 60 24.49 7.68 -19.53
N GLY A 61 24.37 6.59 -18.77
CA GLY A 61 23.43 6.45 -17.66
C GLY A 61 23.76 7.33 -16.47
N ILE A 62 25.03 7.31 -16.03
CA ILE A 62 25.52 8.08 -14.90
C ILE A 62 25.41 9.58 -15.17
N GLU A 63 25.71 10.03 -16.40
CA GLU A 63 25.49 11.42 -16.78
C GLU A 63 24.05 11.87 -16.54
N LYS A 64 23.07 11.06 -17.00
CA LYS A 64 21.63 11.35 -16.77
C LYS A 64 21.26 11.34 -15.29
N VAL A 65 21.77 10.38 -14.52
CA VAL A 65 21.51 10.28 -13.08
C VAL A 65 22.05 11.50 -12.33
N ILE A 66 23.27 11.94 -12.64
CA ILE A 66 23.87 13.14 -12.04
C ILE A 66 23.07 14.37 -12.42
N ASP A 67 22.70 14.56 -13.70
CA ASP A 67 21.94 15.74 -14.15
C ASP A 67 20.56 15.83 -13.49
N GLN A 68 19.87 14.69 -13.32
CA GLN A 68 18.61 14.62 -12.61
C GLN A 68 18.78 14.91 -11.11
N THR A 69 19.89 14.46 -10.51
CA THR A 69 20.21 14.71 -9.10
C THR A 69 20.56 16.17 -8.86
N ILE A 70 21.36 16.79 -9.72
CA ILE A 70 21.64 18.24 -9.71
C ILE A 70 20.33 19.03 -9.83
N SER A 71 19.47 18.68 -10.80
CA SER A 71 18.18 19.34 -10.99
C SER A 71 17.26 19.22 -9.76
N HIS A 72 17.29 18.09 -9.06
CA HIS A 72 16.54 17.91 -7.82
C HIS A 72 17.06 18.85 -6.72
N PHE A 73 18.37 18.87 -6.48
CA PHE A 73 18.96 19.68 -5.42
C PHE A 73 18.91 21.19 -5.72
N ASP A 74 18.96 21.60 -6.99
CA ASP A 74 18.75 23.01 -7.38
C ASP A 74 17.31 23.48 -7.08
N ASN A 75 16.33 22.59 -7.26
CA ASN A 75 14.94 22.88 -6.87
C ASN A 75 14.77 22.95 -5.35
N GLU A 76 15.38 22.04 -4.59
CA GLU A 76 15.35 22.09 -3.12
C GLU A 76 16.05 23.33 -2.57
N LYS A 77 17.19 23.72 -3.17
CA LYS A 77 17.87 24.99 -2.88
C LYS A 77 16.93 26.18 -3.03
N LYS A 78 16.27 26.31 -4.18
CA LYS A 78 15.30 27.39 -4.47
C LYS A 78 14.10 27.41 -3.51
N LYS A 79 13.67 26.26 -2.99
CA LYS A 79 12.61 26.19 -1.98
C LYS A 79 13.10 26.71 -0.63
N LEU A 80 14.29 26.29 -0.19
CA LEU A 80 14.88 26.74 1.07
C LEU A 80 15.16 28.25 1.05
N GLU A 81 15.68 28.78 -0.05
CA GLU A 81 15.93 30.22 -0.22
C GLU A 81 14.67 31.08 -0.01
N LYS A 82 13.48 30.55 -0.36
CA LYS A 82 12.19 31.25 -0.15
C LYS A 82 11.69 31.20 1.29
N LEU A 83 12.16 30.23 2.08
CA LEU A 83 11.74 30.05 3.47
C LEU A 83 12.58 30.89 4.44
N ILE A 84 13.81 31.25 4.04
CA ILE A 84 14.71 32.07 4.83
C ILE A 84 14.23 33.53 4.78
N ASN A 85 14.04 34.12 5.95
CA ASN A 85 13.76 35.54 6.16
C ASN A 85 14.97 36.24 6.85
N ASP A 86 14.83 37.53 7.17
CA ASP A 86 15.93 38.33 7.72
C ASP A 86 16.35 37.95 9.16
N ASP A 87 15.64 37.03 9.84
CA ASP A 87 15.95 36.57 11.19
C ASP A 87 16.86 35.32 11.16
N PHE A 88 18.18 35.54 11.25
CA PHE A 88 19.18 34.46 11.23
C PHE A 88 18.92 33.38 12.30
N VAL A 89 18.54 33.75 13.52
CA VAL A 89 18.37 32.82 14.65
C VAL A 89 17.21 31.85 14.39
N LYS A 90 16.14 32.34 13.75
CA LYS A 90 14.99 31.50 13.39
C LYS A 90 15.27 30.56 12.21
N ASN A 91 16.24 30.89 11.35
CA ASN A 91 16.50 30.17 10.10
C ASN A 91 17.79 29.33 10.13
N VAL A 92 18.47 29.18 11.27
CA VAL A 92 19.76 28.45 11.36
C VAL A 92 19.66 27.03 10.80
N SER A 93 18.54 26.34 11.03
CA SER A 93 18.28 25.00 10.50
C SER A 93 18.21 24.99 8.97
N GLU A 94 17.44 25.91 8.39
CA GLU A 94 17.25 26.08 6.95
C GLU A 94 18.56 26.50 6.27
N ILE A 95 19.37 27.33 6.93
CA ILE A 95 20.69 27.76 6.46
C ILE A 95 21.68 26.59 6.45
N ASN A 96 21.70 25.73 7.48
CA ASN A 96 22.52 24.51 7.49
C ASN A 96 22.21 23.61 6.29
N LYS A 97 20.90 23.40 6.02
CA LYS A 97 20.42 22.62 4.87
C LYS A 97 20.85 23.25 3.55
N LEU A 98 20.71 24.57 3.43
CA LEU A 98 21.08 25.31 2.23
C LEU A 98 22.57 25.18 1.91
N ILE A 99 23.45 25.37 2.91
CA ILE A 99 24.90 25.24 2.76
C ILE A 99 25.28 23.82 2.34
N TYR A 100 24.66 22.80 2.95
CA TYR A 100 24.95 21.42 2.59
C TYR A 100 24.49 21.08 1.17
N ILE A 101 23.29 21.50 0.76
CA ILE A 101 22.81 21.33 -0.62
C ILE A 101 23.71 22.05 -1.63
N GLN A 102 24.14 23.27 -1.32
CA GLN A 102 25.09 24.00 -2.17
C GLN A 102 26.42 23.26 -2.31
N SER A 103 26.91 22.67 -1.22
CA SER A 103 28.13 21.86 -1.24
C SER A 103 27.97 20.59 -2.06
N ILE A 104 26.81 19.90 -1.98
CA ILE A 104 26.48 18.74 -2.83
C ILE A 104 26.44 19.15 -4.31
N LEU A 105 25.80 20.27 -4.64
CA LEU A 105 25.74 20.77 -6.02
C LEU A 105 27.13 21.09 -6.57
N GLN A 106 27.98 21.74 -5.77
CA GLN A 106 29.36 22.04 -6.15
C GLN A 106 30.17 20.76 -6.33
N TYR A 107 30.04 19.80 -5.41
CA TYR A 107 30.68 18.51 -5.49
C TYR A 107 30.29 17.74 -6.77
N LEU A 108 28.99 17.62 -7.06
CA LEU A 108 28.51 16.95 -8.28
C LEU A 108 28.94 17.68 -9.54
N GLY A 109 28.91 19.01 -9.55
CA GLY A 109 29.32 19.82 -10.70
C GLY A 109 30.82 19.70 -11.00
N ASN A 110 31.67 19.81 -9.98
CA ASN A 110 33.12 19.77 -10.13
C ASN A 110 33.65 18.38 -10.48
N ASN A 111 32.94 17.32 -10.06
CA ASN A 111 33.38 15.94 -10.21
C ASN A 111 32.58 15.16 -11.27
N LYS A 112 31.66 15.80 -12.02
CA LYS A 112 30.77 15.14 -13.00
C LYS A 112 31.54 14.29 -14.01
N ASP A 113 32.57 14.85 -14.63
CA ASP A 113 33.35 14.16 -15.66
C ASP A 113 34.15 12.98 -15.08
N ASP A 114 34.71 13.14 -13.88
CA ASP A 114 35.43 12.06 -13.19
C ASP A 114 34.49 10.92 -12.80
N ILE A 115 33.30 11.23 -12.27
CA ILE A 115 32.30 10.23 -11.86
C ILE A 115 31.78 9.47 -13.10
N LYS A 116 31.59 10.17 -14.21
CA LYS A 116 31.14 9.58 -15.48
C LYS A 116 32.17 8.61 -16.04
N ASN A 117 33.42 9.07 -16.17
CA ASN A 117 34.45 8.37 -16.96
C ASN A 117 35.26 7.34 -16.16
N ASN A 118 35.12 7.30 -14.84
CA ASN A 118 35.86 6.37 -13.98
C ASN A 118 34.92 5.62 -13.01
N HIS A 119 34.76 4.33 -13.25
CA HIS A 119 33.93 3.41 -12.45
C HIS A 119 34.51 3.07 -11.08
N SER A 120 35.82 3.24 -10.90
CA SER A 120 36.54 3.03 -9.64
C SER A 120 37.24 4.33 -9.25
N ASN A 121 36.42 5.34 -8.95
CA ASN A 121 36.88 6.68 -8.60
C ASN A 121 37.02 6.87 -7.09
N ASN A 122 37.90 7.78 -6.69
CA ASN A 122 38.03 8.22 -5.30
C ASN A 122 36.95 9.26 -4.91
N LYS A 123 35.88 9.40 -5.71
CA LYS A 123 34.76 10.33 -5.48
C LYS A 123 33.60 9.60 -4.79
N GLY A 124 33.76 8.34 -4.39
CA GLY A 124 32.71 7.61 -3.66
C GLY A 124 31.59 7.08 -4.56
N PHE A 125 31.75 7.12 -5.88
CA PHE A 125 30.92 6.41 -6.86
C PHE A 125 31.70 5.21 -7.37
N ASN A 126 31.57 4.09 -6.66
CA ASN A 126 32.30 2.87 -6.95
C ASN A 126 31.38 1.83 -7.59
N ILE A 127 31.34 1.80 -8.92
CA ILE A 127 30.48 0.91 -9.71
C ILE A 127 31.28 -0.35 -10.02
N VAL A 128 30.92 -1.46 -9.40
CA VAL A 128 31.65 -2.72 -9.50
C VAL A 128 30.78 -3.80 -10.13
N PHE A 129 29.56 -3.98 -9.65
CA PHE A 129 28.70 -5.10 -10.06
C PHE A 129 28.47 -5.22 -11.59
N PRO A 130 28.07 -4.18 -12.33
CA PRO A 130 27.93 -4.28 -13.78
C PRO A 130 29.23 -4.65 -14.52
N TYR A 131 30.38 -4.25 -13.96
CA TYR A 131 31.69 -4.56 -14.51
C TYR A 131 32.14 -5.98 -14.19
N VAL A 132 31.73 -6.54 -13.05
CA VAL A 132 31.89 -7.97 -12.77
C VAL A 132 31.25 -8.79 -13.89
N LEU A 133 30.00 -8.48 -14.24
CA LEU A 133 29.24 -9.22 -15.25
C LEU A 133 29.78 -9.06 -16.68
N SER A 134 30.44 -7.95 -17.00
CA SER A 134 30.82 -7.63 -18.38
C SER A 134 32.30 -7.85 -18.70
N LYS A 135 33.18 -7.83 -17.70
CA LYS A 135 34.62 -8.03 -17.89
C LYS A 135 35.09 -9.44 -17.55
N ASN A 136 34.42 -10.11 -16.62
CA ASN A 136 34.91 -11.38 -16.08
C ASN A 136 34.21 -12.56 -16.74
N LYS A 137 34.94 -13.33 -17.56
CA LYS A 137 34.45 -14.62 -18.09
C LYS A 137 34.17 -15.63 -16.97
N ASN A 138 34.84 -15.51 -15.83
CA ASN A 138 34.59 -16.28 -14.63
C ASN A 138 34.62 -15.34 -13.41
N TYR A 139 33.74 -15.53 -12.45
CA TYR A 139 33.72 -14.78 -11.20
C TYR A 139 33.66 -15.71 -9.99
N GLU A 140 34.04 -15.20 -8.83
CA GLU A 140 33.92 -15.86 -7.55
C GLU A 140 32.60 -15.47 -6.89
N VAL A 141 31.82 -16.46 -6.45
CA VAL A 141 30.65 -16.24 -5.59
C VAL A 141 31.12 -16.27 -4.13
N SER A 142 30.95 -15.14 -3.46
CA SER A 142 31.46 -14.89 -2.11
C SER A 142 30.37 -14.36 -1.19
N LYS A 143 30.60 -14.50 0.11
CA LYS A 143 29.83 -13.82 1.15
C LYS A 143 30.66 -12.63 1.65
N VAL A 144 30.07 -11.45 1.64
CA VAL A 144 30.74 -10.18 1.99
C VAL A 144 30.05 -9.60 3.21
N LYS A 145 30.81 -9.34 4.27
CA LYS A 145 30.33 -8.60 5.43
C LYS A 145 30.96 -7.22 5.44
N PHE A 146 30.13 -6.19 5.32
CA PHE A 146 30.57 -4.80 5.26
C PHE A 146 29.67 -3.92 6.14
N ASP A 147 30.27 -3.14 7.03
CA ASP A 147 29.56 -2.21 7.94
C ASP A 147 28.41 -2.89 8.74
N ASN A 148 28.71 -4.05 9.34
CA ASN A 148 27.79 -4.91 10.10
C ASN A 148 26.59 -5.47 9.33
N GLU A 149 26.56 -5.32 8.01
CA GLU A 149 25.62 -5.99 7.12
C GLU A 149 26.32 -7.14 6.41
N GLU A 150 25.58 -8.21 6.15
CA GLU A 150 26.05 -9.41 5.48
C GLU A 150 25.33 -9.55 4.14
N PHE A 151 26.11 -9.69 3.08
CA PHE A 151 25.65 -9.85 1.71
C PHE A 151 26.08 -11.22 1.21
N ASN A 152 25.13 -12.01 0.73
CA ASN A 152 25.33 -13.37 0.29
C ASN A 152 25.37 -13.46 -1.24
N ALA A 153 26.02 -14.51 -1.76
CA ALA A 153 26.10 -14.78 -3.20
C ALA A 153 26.60 -13.60 -4.08
N ILE A 154 27.54 -12.81 -3.53
CA ILE A 154 28.15 -11.68 -4.23
C ILE A 154 29.14 -12.18 -5.26
N LYS A 155 28.97 -11.73 -6.50
CA LYS A 155 29.81 -12.06 -7.64
C LYS A 155 30.98 -11.09 -7.64
N ILE A 156 32.20 -11.62 -7.59
CA ILE A 156 33.43 -10.86 -7.44
C ILE A 156 34.41 -11.30 -8.54
N GLY A 157 34.96 -10.34 -9.28
CA GLY A 157 35.99 -10.61 -10.27
C GLY A 157 37.36 -10.90 -9.66
N LYS A 158 38.33 -11.27 -10.50
CA LYS A 158 39.73 -11.50 -10.08
C LYS A 158 40.63 -10.29 -10.32
N GLU A 159 40.14 -9.29 -11.04
CA GLU A 159 40.84 -8.04 -11.37
C GLU A 159 40.53 -6.94 -10.34
N ASP A 160 41.51 -6.07 -10.07
CA ASP A 160 41.48 -4.99 -9.07
C ASP A 160 40.31 -3.99 -9.21
N ASP A 161 39.63 -3.95 -10.36
CA ASP A 161 38.50 -3.05 -10.62
C ASP A 161 37.15 -3.78 -10.62
N THR A 162 37.14 -5.09 -10.35
CA THR A 162 35.94 -5.93 -10.24
C THR A 162 35.91 -6.78 -8.97
N ASP A 163 36.89 -6.63 -8.08
CA ASP A 163 37.07 -7.46 -6.89
C ASP A 163 36.65 -6.80 -5.56
N TYR A 164 36.11 -5.59 -5.62
CA TYR A 164 35.75 -4.73 -4.47
C TYR A 164 36.90 -4.38 -3.49
N LYS A 165 38.14 -4.85 -3.70
CA LYS A 165 39.21 -4.69 -2.70
C LYS A 165 39.55 -3.22 -2.45
N LYS A 166 39.65 -2.43 -3.51
CA LYS A 166 39.91 -0.97 -3.43
C LYS A 166 38.78 -0.21 -2.73
N GLN A 167 37.56 -0.72 -2.82
CA GLN A 167 36.37 -0.07 -2.28
C GLN A 167 36.25 -0.29 -0.77
N PHE A 168 36.63 -1.47 -0.30
CA PHE A 168 36.49 -1.83 1.12
C PHE A 168 37.52 -1.16 2.04
N ASN A 169 38.71 -0.78 1.55
CA ASN A 169 39.81 -0.26 2.40
C ASN A 169 40.01 -1.12 3.67
N ASP A 170 40.07 -2.44 3.50
CA ASP A 170 40.19 -3.46 4.57
C ASP A 170 39.04 -3.50 5.61
N LYS A 171 37.89 -2.86 5.34
CA LYS A 171 36.72 -2.84 6.24
C LYS A 171 35.72 -3.96 6.01
N ALA A 172 35.95 -4.84 5.02
CA ALA A 172 35.05 -5.94 4.69
C ALA A 172 35.71 -7.29 5.01
N GLU A 173 34.91 -8.22 5.54
CA GLU A 173 35.28 -9.63 5.61
C GLU A 173 34.67 -10.34 4.40
N VAL A 174 35.51 -10.94 3.53
CA VAL A 174 35.06 -11.68 2.34
C VAL A 174 35.38 -13.16 2.53
N SER A 175 34.35 -14.00 2.56
CA SER A 175 34.49 -15.46 2.57
C SER A 175 34.14 -16.04 1.19
N LYS A 176 35.14 -16.64 0.57
CA LYS A 176 35.04 -17.22 -0.78
C LYS A 176 34.36 -18.58 -0.73
N ASN A 177 33.40 -18.82 -1.63
CA ASN A 177 32.67 -20.09 -1.68
C ASN A 177 32.95 -20.89 -2.96
N LYS A 178 32.85 -20.29 -4.16
CA LYS A 178 32.92 -21.05 -5.43
C LYS A 178 33.28 -20.18 -6.64
N ASP A 179 34.10 -20.70 -7.56
CA ASP A 179 34.32 -20.13 -8.90
C ASP A 179 33.17 -20.54 -9.85
N GLU A 180 32.61 -19.60 -10.61
CA GLU A 180 31.54 -19.84 -11.58
C GLU A 180 31.82 -19.22 -12.95
N VAL A 181 31.38 -19.91 -14.02
CA VAL A 181 31.46 -19.40 -15.39
C VAL A 181 30.37 -18.37 -15.60
N ASN A 182 30.74 -17.22 -16.16
CA ASN A 182 29.80 -16.16 -16.47
C ASN A 182 29.00 -16.47 -17.75
N GLY A 183 27.85 -17.12 -17.58
CA GLY A 183 26.92 -17.45 -18.66
C GLY A 183 25.95 -16.34 -19.08
N ILE A 184 26.16 -15.08 -18.64
CA ILE A 184 25.22 -14.00 -18.94
C ILE A 184 25.10 -13.74 -20.45
N LYS A 185 23.88 -13.54 -20.94
CA LYS A 185 23.59 -13.14 -22.33
C LYS A 185 23.53 -11.61 -22.45
N LYS A 186 23.78 -11.10 -23.66
CA LYS A 186 23.84 -9.66 -23.94
C LYS A 186 22.59 -8.89 -23.48
N ASP A 187 21.40 -9.39 -23.78
CA ASP A 187 20.14 -8.75 -23.40
C ASP A 187 19.92 -8.69 -21.89
N ARG A 188 20.39 -9.72 -21.16
CA ARG A 188 20.36 -9.78 -19.69
C ARG A 188 21.37 -8.83 -19.08
N LEU A 189 22.58 -8.73 -19.63
CA LEU A 189 23.56 -7.73 -19.21
C LEU A 189 23.00 -6.31 -19.39
N GLU A 190 22.40 -6.03 -20.54
CA GLU A 190 21.76 -4.73 -20.79
C GLU A 190 20.66 -4.42 -19.78
N LYS A 191 19.78 -5.38 -19.49
CA LYS A 191 18.75 -5.23 -18.45
C LYS A 191 19.35 -5.03 -17.07
N ALA A 192 20.43 -5.74 -16.73
CA ALA A 192 21.10 -5.60 -15.44
C ALA A 192 21.68 -4.19 -15.26
N ILE A 193 22.29 -3.63 -16.32
CA ILE A 193 22.79 -2.25 -16.33
C ILE A 193 21.64 -1.24 -16.22
N ASP A 194 20.57 -1.42 -16.98
CA ASP A 194 19.42 -0.51 -16.96
C ASP A 194 18.73 -0.52 -15.58
N ASN A 195 18.59 -1.69 -14.96
CA ASN A 195 18.07 -1.84 -13.60
C ASN A 195 18.99 -1.18 -12.56
N TYR A 196 20.30 -1.40 -12.67
CA TYR A 196 21.30 -0.79 -11.79
C TYR A 196 21.23 0.74 -11.85
N LEU A 197 21.20 1.33 -13.05
CA LEU A 197 21.10 2.77 -13.26
C LEU A 197 19.75 3.33 -12.76
N GLY A 198 18.65 2.59 -12.97
CA GLY A 198 17.34 2.95 -12.46
C GLY A 198 17.30 2.98 -10.93
N ALA A 199 17.86 1.97 -10.27
CA ALA A 199 17.96 1.91 -8.82
C ALA A 199 18.86 3.04 -8.28
N LEU A 200 20.01 3.28 -8.92
CA LEU A 200 20.91 4.36 -8.54
C LEU A 200 20.23 5.73 -8.63
N ASN A 201 19.45 5.98 -9.68
CA ASN A 201 18.70 7.24 -9.82
C ASN A 201 17.71 7.50 -8.68
N ASN A 202 17.12 6.43 -8.15
CA ASN A 202 16.15 6.51 -7.06
C ASN A 202 16.82 6.74 -5.70
N GLU A 203 17.95 6.09 -5.45
CA GLU A 203 18.60 6.08 -4.14
C GLU A 203 19.68 7.16 -3.98
N LEU A 204 20.31 7.64 -5.05
CA LEU A 204 21.46 8.55 -4.97
C LEU A 204 21.17 9.82 -4.17
N LYS A 205 19.95 10.37 -4.28
CA LYS A 205 19.53 11.58 -3.56
C LYS A 205 19.57 11.38 -2.04
N SER A 206 19.06 10.25 -1.54
CA SER A 206 19.06 9.93 -0.10
C SER A 206 20.44 9.46 0.39
N MET A 207 21.27 8.92 -0.51
CA MET A 207 22.67 8.65 -0.19
C MET A 207 23.45 9.94 0.07
N LEU A 208 23.28 10.95 -0.79
CA LEU A 208 23.92 12.26 -0.68
C LEU A 208 23.34 13.13 0.44
N TYR A 209 22.02 13.14 0.61
CA TYR A 209 21.32 14.00 1.55
C TYR A 209 20.54 13.20 2.61
N ASP A 210 21.01 13.24 3.84
CA ASP A 210 20.45 12.56 5.00
C ASP A 210 20.45 13.53 6.18
N ASP A 211 19.26 13.79 6.74
CA ASP A 211 19.05 14.79 7.79
C ASP A 211 19.95 14.60 9.01
N LYS A 212 20.38 13.37 9.30
CA LYS A 212 21.30 13.07 10.41
C LYS A 212 22.75 13.47 10.13
N ASN A 213 23.11 13.63 8.87
CA ASN A 213 24.46 13.95 8.41
C ASN A 213 24.58 15.40 7.95
N ILE A 214 23.60 16.26 8.22
CA ILE A 214 23.69 17.69 7.88
C ILE A 214 24.58 18.38 8.92
N PRO A 215 25.74 18.93 8.53
CA PRO A 215 26.59 19.67 9.46
C PRO A 215 25.86 20.90 10.01
N GLN A 216 26.11 21.24 11.27
CA GLN A 216 25.49 22.37 11.95
C GLN A 216 26.47 23.53 12.18
N ILE A 217 26.07 24.75 11.82
CA ILE A 217 26.81 25.98 12.13
C ILE A 217 27.09 26.08 13.63
N GLY A 218 28.33 26.41 13.98
CA GLY A 218 28.80 26.59 15.35
C GLY A 218 29.17 25.28 16.06
N LYS A 219 28.73 24.13 15.53
CA LYS A 219 29.06 22.80 16.06
C LYS A 219 30.04 22.07 15.15
N ASP A 220 29.67 21.91 13.89
CA ASP A 220 30.40 21.09 12.91
C ASP A 220 31.21 21.94 11.93
N PHE A 221 30.84 23.21 11.71
CA PHE A 221 31.60 24.17 10.92
C PHE A 221 31.29 25.61 11.38
N LYS A 222 32.07 26.60 10.94
CA LYS A 222 31.90 28.01 11.33
C LYS A 222 31.58 28.88 10.13
N LEU A 223 30.84 29.96 10.37
CA LEU A 223 30.66 31.05 9.41
C LEU A 223 31.66 32.17 9.71
N GLU A 224 32.39 32.59 8.69
CA GLU A 224 33.32 33.71 8.73
C GLU A 224 32.81 34.82 7.82
N PHE A 225 32.44 35.96 8.40
CA PHE A 225 31.98 37.11 7.63
C PHE A 225 33.19 37.87 7.09
N LYS A 226 33.37 37.85 5.77
CA LYS A 226 34.42 38.64 5.10
C LYS A 226 34.07 40.13 5.09
N ASN A 227 32.79 40.47 4.89
CA ASN A 227 32.23 41.83 4.87
C ASN A 227 30.73 41.81 5.24
N LYS A 228 30.06 42.97 5.39
CA LYS A 228 28.63 43.08 5.75
C LYS A 228 27.67 42.23 4.87
N ASN A 229 28.05 41.90 3.63
CA ASN A 229 27.21 41.17 2.68
C ASN A 229 27.85 39.87 2.14
N GLN A 230 29.00 39.44 2.68
CA GLN A 230 29.69 38.23 2.22
C GLN A 230 30.15 37.40 3.41
N PHE A 231 29.75 36.14 3.42
CA PHE A 231 30.20 35.14 4.38
C PHE A 231 30.84 33.98 3.64
N GLU A 232 31.83 33.37 4.27
CA GLU A 232 32.37 32.07 3.92
C GLU A 232 32.08 31.10 5.07
N PHE A 233 32.08 29.82 4.77
CA PHE A 233 31.95 28.78 5.78
C PHE A 233 33.20 27.91 5.77
N SER A 234 33.67 27.55 6.96
CA SER A 234 34.79 26.64 7.11
C SER A 234 34.44 25.25 6.58
N ASN A 235 35.46 24.40 6.41
CA ASN A 235 35.22 22.99 6.19
C ASN A 235 34.59 22.34 7.44
N PRO A 236 33.86 21.22 7.27
CA PRO A 236 33.37 20.43 8.39
C PRO A 236 34.52 19.91 9.27
N ASN A 237 34.31 19.88 10.58
CA ASN A 237 35.29 19.43 11.56
C ASN A 237 35.79 18.02 11.22
N GLY A 238 37.11 17.87 11.13
CA GLY A 238 37.76 16.60 10.81
C GLY A 238 37.91 16.31 9.31
N PHE A 239 37.58 17.27 8.42
CA PHE A 239 37.71 17.14 6.97
C PHE A 239 38.44 18.35 6.36
N ASN A 240 39.26 18.11 5.32
CA ASN A 240 40.02 19.17 4.63
C ASN A 240 39.20 19.90 3.57
N SER A 241 38.05 19.35 3.17
CA SER A 241 37.11 19.96 2.24
C SER A 241 35.69 19.42 2.41
N TRP A 242 34.71 20.13 1.85
CA TRP A 242 33.33 19.63 1.73
C TRP A 242 33.22 18.42 0.81
N ASP A 243 34.03 18.35 -0.24
CA ASP A 243 34.12 17.16 -1.10
C ASP A 243 34.56 15.94 -0.30
N GLU A 244 35.59 16.07 0.56
CA GLU A 244 36.06 14.99 1.42
C GLU A 244 34.97 14.52 2.39
N TYR A 245 34.22 15.47 2.96
CA TYR A 245 33.06 15.18 3.81
C TYR A 245 31.98 14.39 3.06
N ILE A 246 31.57 14.87 1.89
CA ILE A 246 30.52 14.25 1.07
C ILE A 246 30.94 12.85 0.65
N ILE A 247 32.18 12.68 0.17
CA ILE A 247 32.74 11.38 -0.22
C ILE A 247 32.73 10.41 0.97
N ALA A 248 33.17 10.85 2.15
CA ALA A 248 33.21 10.01 3.34
C ALA A 248 31.82 9.53 3.79
N LYS A 249 30.77 10.32 3.57
CA LYS A 249 29.37 9.95 3.88
C LYS A 249 28.72 9.13 2.79
N LEU A 250 29.04 9.41 1.52
CA LEU A 250 28.48 8.74 0.35
C LEU A 250 29.05 7.34 0.16
N ASN A 251 30.38 7.21 0.22
CA ASN A 251 31.09 5.99 -0.14
C ASN A 251 30.56 4.70 0.54
N PRO A 252 30.38 4.64 1.88
CA PRO A 252 29.84 3.42 2.51
C PRO A 252 28.41 3.11 2.06
N LYS A 253 27.58 4.12 1.81
CA LYS A 253 26.21 3.93 1.30
C LYS A 253 26.22 3.41 -0.13
N PHE A 254 27.11 3.94 -0.96
CA PHE A 254 27.26 3.52 -2.35
C PHE A 254 27.77 2.07 -2.47
N ILE A 255 28.74 1.69 -1.64
CA ILE A 255 29.24 0.31 -1.61
C ILE A 255 28.12 -0.66 -1.21
N LYS A 256 27.33 -0.34 -0.19
CA LYS A 256 26.15 -1.14 0.18
C LYS A 256 25.13 -1.22 -0.96
N PHE A 257 24.90 -0.11 -1.66
CA PHE A 257 24.03 -0.10 -2.83
C PHE A 257 24.53 -1.07 -3.91
N ASP A 258 25.80 -0.98 -4.31
CA ASP A 258 26.38 -1.84 -5.36
C ASP A 258 26.36 -3.33 -4.95
N LEU A 259 26.68 -3.65 -3.68
CA LEU A 259 26.57 -5.01 -3.13
C LEU A 259 25.14 -5.54 -3.14
N LYS A 260 24.13 -4.71 -2.82
CA LYS A 260 22.71 -5.11 -2.90
C LYS A 260 22.29 -5.41 -4.34
N GLN A 261 22.72 -4.59 -5.30
CA GLN A 261 22.43 -4.86 -6.71
C GLN A 261 23.08 -6.19 -7.17
N ASN A 262 24.26 -6.50 -6.64
CA ASN A 262 24.95 -7.75 -6.90
C ASN A 262 24.26 -8.98 -6.28
N GLU A 263 23.87 -8.89 -5.01
CA GLU A 263 23.14 -9.92 -4.27
C GLU A 263 21.80 -10.26 -4.93
N ASN A 264 21.06 -9.23 -5.34
CA ASN A 264 19.73 -9.37 -5.93
C ASN A 264 19.76 -9.90 -7.38
N PHE A 265 20.94 -10.11 -7.97
CA PHE A 265 21.08 -10.63 -9.32
C PHE A 265 21.10 -12.16 -9.33
N GLU A 266 20.06 -12.77 -9.89
CA GLU A 266 19.96 -14.22 -10.11
C GLU A 266 20.50 -14.62 -11.49
N THR A 267 21.30 -15.69 -11.54
CA THR A 267 21.79 -16.32 -12.79
C THR A 267 20.87 -17.45 -13.24
N ASP A 268 20.86 -17.76 -14.54
CA ASP A 268 19.95 -18.71 -15.24
C ASP A 268 19.87 -20.12 -14.61
N GLU A 269 20.72 -20.44 -13.64
CA GLU A 269 20.70 -21.67 -12.86
C GLU A 269 19.55 -21.77 -11.83
N ASN A 270 18.79 -20.70 -11.56
CA ASN A 270 17.65 -20.72 -10.63
C ASN A 270 16.29 -20.35 -11.27
N GLU A 271 16.21 -20.22 -12.60
CA GLU A 271 14.90 -20.13 -13.26
C GLU A 271 14.22 -21.49 -13.19
N LYS A 272 13.31 -21.66 -12.23
CA LYS A 272 12.19 -22.59 -12.39
C LYS A 272 11.60 -22.30 -13.76
N GLU A 273 11.56 -23.32 -14.63
CA GLU A 273 10.73 -23.30 -15.82
C GLU A 273 9.33 -22.83 -15.41
N ASN A 274 9.03 -21.56 -15.71
CA ASN A 274 7.67 -21.10 -15.77
C ASN A 274 7.08 -21.85 -16.96
N ASN A 275 6.41 -22.97 -16.68
CA ASN A 275 5.47 -23.57 -17.60
C ASN A 275 4.53 -22.45 -18.06
N ASN A 276 4.71 -22.02 -19.30
CA ASN A 276 3.80 -21.13 -20.02
C ASN A 276 2.43 -21.79 -20.10
N ASN A 277 1.66 -21.59 -19.05
CA ASN A 277 0.21 -21.50 -19.00
C ASN A 277 -0.15 -20.47 -17.92
N ASP A 278 0.62 -19.37 -17.86
CA ASP A 278 0.17 -18.20 -17.13
C ASP A 278 -1.07 -17.66 -17.88
N PRO A 279 -2.23 -17.54 -17.21
CA PRO A 279 -3.38 -16.88 -17.80
C PRO A 279 -2.94 -15.46 -18.17
N ILE A 280 -3.33 -15.02 -19.38
CA ILE A 280 -3.09 -13.69 -19.95
C ILE A 280 -2.90 -12.67 -18.83
N ALA A 281 -1.70 -12.10 -18.72
CA ALA A 281 -1.41 -11.08 -17.74
C ALA A 281 -2.53 -10.03 -17.82
N LYS A 282 -3.30 -9.88 -16.73
CA LYS A 282 -4.39 -8.90 -16.67
C LYS A 282 -3.84 -7.53 -17.14
N PRO A 283 -4.65 -6.60 -17.64
CA PRO A 283 -4.17 -5.24 -17.87
C PRO A 283 -3.91 -4.51 -16.53
N ASP A 284 -3.03 -3.50 -16.53
CA ASP A 284 -2.90 -2.59 -15.38
C ASP A 284 -4.23 -1.89 -15.11
N LEU A 285 -4.54 -1.57 -13.84
CA LEU A 285 -5.78 -0.86 -13.53
C LEU A 285 -5.74 0.57 -14.10
N VAL A 286 -4.54 1.14 -14.20
CA VAL A 286 -4.25 2.40 -14.88
C VAL A 286 -3.05 2.12 -15.81
N PRO A 287 -3.16 2.25 -17.15
CA PRO A 287 -2.08 1.90 -18.07
C PRO A 287 -0.77 2.64 -17.77
N GLY A 288 0.32 1.90 -17.54
CA GLY A 288 1.64 2.46 -17.26
C GLY A 288 1.95 2.72 -15.78
N ASP A 289 0.96 2.62 -14.88
CA ASP A 289 1.19 2.65 -13.44
C ASP A 289 1.48 1.22 -12.94
N LYS A 290 2.76 0.82 -12.95
CA LYS A 290 3.17 -0.42 -12.28
C LYS A 290 3.18 -0.23 -10.76
N PRO A 291 2.64 -1.18 -9.97
CA PRO A 291 2.73 -1.10 -8.53
C PRO A 291 4.19 -1.09 -8.08
N SER A 292 4.60 -0.11 -7.25
CA SER A 292 5.96 -0.05 -6.70
C SER A 292 6.14 -1.13 -5.63
N GLU A 293 7.25 -1.85 -5.54
CA GLU A 293 7.47 -2.91 -4.52
C GLU A 293 7.58 -2.39 -3.07
N THR A 294 7.21 -1.15 -2.81
CA THR A 294 7.49 -0.36 -1.59
C THR A 294 6.81 -0.82 -0.29
N ILE A 295 6.13 -1.97 -0.27
CA ILE A 295 5.57 -2.51 0.97
C ILE A 295 6.61 -3.45 1.58
N SER A 296 7.36 -2.98 2.60
CA SER A 296 8.27 -3.84 3.37
C SER A 296 7.46 -4.90 4.15
N LEU A 297 7.39 -6.11 3.61
CA LEU A 297 6.61 -7.23 4.16
C LEU A 297 7.24 -7.81 5.43
N ASP A 298 8.56 -7.78 5.52
CA ASP A 298 9.30 -8.29 6.69
C ASP A 298 9.10 -7.42 7.94
N GLU A 299 8.99 -6.10 7.78
CA GLU A 299 8.66 -5.20 8.90
C GLU A 299 7.24 -5.41 9.41
N GLN A 300 6.29 -5.73 8.51
CA GLN A 300 4.92 -5.99 8.90
C GLN A 300 4.80 -7.20 9.79
N ILE A 301 5.39 -8.34 9.41
CA ILE A 301 5.36 -9.56 10.22
C ILE A 301 5.84 -9.32 11.65
N ARG A 302 6.80 -8.41 11.85
CA ARG A 302 7.35 -8.06 13.17
C ARG A 302 6.41 -7.19 14.01
N THR A 303 5.55 -6.39 13.38
CA THR A 303 4.57 -5.54 14.07
C THR A 303 3.23 -6.23 14.35
N LEU A 304 3.02 -7.41 13.76
CA LEU A 304 1.78 -8.17 13.97
C LEU A 304 1.55 -8.51 15.45
N PRO A 305 0.28 -8.52 15.88
CA PRO A 305 -0.08 -8.86 17.25
C PRO A 305 0.31 -10.31 17.58
N LEU A 306 0.81 -10.52 18.79
CA LEU A 306 1.21 -11.84 19.27
C LEU A 306 0.00 -12.58 19.85
N LEU A 307 -0.85 -13.09 18.96
CA LEU A 307 -2.12 -13.73 19.28
C LEU A 307 -1.95 -15.00 20.12
N SER A 308 -2.89 -15.26 21.03
CA SER A 308 -2.94 -16.53 21.76
C SER A 308 -3.71 -17.56 20.94
N PRO A 309 -3.20 -18.80 20.81
CA PRO A 309 -3.94 -19.89 20.18
C PRO A 309 -5.12 -20.32 21.07
N TRP A 310 -6.25 -20.60 20.43
CA TRP A 310 -7.43 -21.19 21.07
C TRP A 310 -7.54 -22.64 20.67
N VAL A 311 -7.85 -23.52 21.64
CA VAL A 311 -8.08 -24.93 21.36
C VAL A 311 -9.39 -25.07 20.59
N ALA A 312 -9.33 -25.73 19.44
CA ALA A 312 -10.50 -26.10 18.66
C ALA A 312 -11.56 -26.81 19.52
N PRO A 313 -12.87 -26.50 19.43
CA PRO A 313 -13.92 -27.09 20.28
C PRO A 313 -13.96 -28.62 20.25
N GLU A 314 -13.56 -29.21 19.13
CA GLU A 314 -13.48 -30.66 18.94
C GLU A 314 -12.38 -31.29 19.82
N TYR A 315 -11.40 -30.51 20.27
CA TYR A 315 -10.25 -30.94 21.06
C TYR A 315 -10.26 -30.42 22.50
N VAL A 316 -11.29 -29.66 22.91
CA VAL A 316 -11.38 -29.11 24.28
C VAL A 316 -11.47 -30.19 25.34
N SER A 317 -12.06 -31.35 25.04
CA SER A 317 -12.12 -32.48 25.99
C SER A 317 -10.75 -33.10 26.31
N ASN A 318 -9.70 -32.75 25.56
CA ASN A 318 -8.37 -33.31 25.77
C ASN A 318 -7.66 -32.54 26.88
N ASP A 319 -7.15 -33.27 27.88
CA ASP A 319 -6.20 -32.72 28.85
C ASP A 319 -4.87 -32.32 28.16
N ALA A 320 -3.98 -31.67 28.91
CA ALA A 320 -2.72 -31.13 28.35
C ALA A 320 -1.87 -32.21 27.67
N SER A 321 -1.78 -33.41 28.27
CA SER A 321 -1.02 -34.52 27.71
C SER A 321 -1.66 -35.05 26.43
N SER A 322 -2.97 -35.28 26.45
CA SER A 322 -3.74 -35.82 25.33
C SER A 322 -3.77 -34.85 24.14
N LEU A 323 -3.85 -33.54 24.41
CA LEU A 323 -3.83 -32.50 23.39
C LEU A 323 -2.46 -32.41 22.71
N LYS A 324 -1.37 -32.49 23.49
CA LYS A 324 0.00 -32.54 22.96
C LYS A 324 0.20 -33.77 22.07
N SER A 325 -0.20 -34.95 22.55
CA SER A 325 -0.12 -36.19 21.75
C SER A 325 -0.94 -36.09 20.46
N SER A 326 -2.16 -35.56 20.54
CA SER A 326 -3.02 -35.35 19.36
C SER A 326 -2.37 -34.41 18.34
N PHE A 327 -1.71 -33.35 18.80
CA PHE A 327 -0.99 -32.41 17.95
C PHE A 327 0.24 -33.05 17.29
N GLU A 328 1.05 -33.80 18.05
CA GLU A 328 2.25 -34.46 17.52
C GLU A 328 1.89 -35.53 16.47
N SER A 329 0.79 -36.24 16.64
CA SER A 329 0.31 -37.27 15.71
C SER A 329 -0.47 -36.73 14.50
N ALA A 330 -0.88 -35.45 14.48
CA ALA A 330 -1.82 -34.93 13.48
C ALA A 330 -1.22 -34.70 12.08
N GLY A 331 0.10 -34.74 11.89
CA GLY A 331 0.75 -34.51 10.60
C GLY A 331 0.33 -33.17 9.97
N GLU A 332 -0.23 -33.20 8.76
CA GLU A 332 -0.75 -32.02 8.05
C GLU A 332 -1.99 -31.39 8.69
N ASN A 333 -2.73 -32.12 9.54
CA ASN A 333 -3.94 -31.64 10.19
C ASN A 333 -3.67 -30.79 11.45
N LYS A 334 -2.40 -30.51 11.79
CA LYS A 334 -2.01 -29.69 12.96
C LYS A 334 -2.72 -28.33 13.01
N SER A 335 -2.97 -27.72 11.85
CA SER A 335 -3.66 -26.41 11.74
C SER A 335 -5.13 -26.44 12.19
N LYS A 336 -5.76 -27.62 12.32
CA LYS A 336 -7.17 -27.75 12.75
C LYS A 336 -7.34 -27.80 14.27
N ILE A 337 -6.26 -28.00 15.02
CA ILE A 337 -6.29 -28.18 16.49
C ILE A 337 -6.34 -26.85 17.21
N PHE A 338 -5.80 -25.79 16.60
CA PHE A 338 -5.80 -24.45 17.15
C PHE A 338 -6.34 -23.45 16.15
N PHE A 339 -7.00 -22.40 16.64
CA PHE A 339 -7.41 -21.25 15.82
C PHE A 339 -6.98 -19.94 16.49
N PHE A 340 -6.98 -18.86 15.72
CA PHE A 340 -6.49 -17.54 16.13
C PHE A 340 -7.50 -16.46 15.78
N ASP A 341 -7.59 -15.43 16.62
CA ASP A 341 -8.39 -14.23 16.35
C ASP A 341 -7.67 -13.28 15.37
N ASN A 342 -7.65 -13.65 14.09
CA ASN A 342 -7.12 -12.84 13.00
C ASN A 342 -8.16 -12.63 11.87
N PRO A 343 -9.30 -11.97 12.13
CA PRO A 343 -10.37 -11.80 11.14
C PRO A 343 -10.05 -10.75 10.07
N ILE A 344 -9.05 -9.89 10.28
CA ILE A 344 -8.74 -8.74 9.40
C ILE A 344 -7.54 -9.03 8.52
N ASN A 345 -6.36 -9.18 9.12
CA ASN A 345 -5.10 -9.27 8.37
C ASN A 345 -4.79 -10.72 7.99
N THR A 346 -5.65 -11.28 7.15
CA THR A 346 -5.64 -12.69 6.73
C THR A 346 -4.49 -13.03 5.77
N ARG A 347 -3.68 -12.04 5.37
CA ARG A 347 -2.40 -12.26 4.67
C ARG A 347 -1.46 -13.12 5.49
N TYR A 348 -1.43 -12.90 6.80
CA TYR A 348 -0.53 -13.59 7.71
C TYR A 348 -1.25 -14.71 8.43
N GLU A 349 -0.71 -15.91 8.29
CA GLU A 349 -1.23 -17.12 8.91
C GLU A 349 -0.50 -17.40 10.22
N TYR A 350 -1.28 -17.70 11.27
CA TYR A 350 -0.76 -18.09 12.58
C TYR A 350 -0.92 -19.60 12.72
N THR A 351 0.18 -20.30 13.03
CA THR A 351 0.17 -21.75 13.19
C THR A 351 0.93 -22.14 14.44
N VAL A 352 0.41 -23.10 15.21
CA VAL A 352 1.19 -23.73 16.28
C VAL A 352 2.18 -24.69 15.60
N SER A 353 3.46 -24.53 15.89
CA SER A 353 4.56 -25.32 15.32
C SER A 353 5.07 -26.40 16.26
N SER A 354 5.10 -26.11 17.57
CA SER A 354 5.45 -27.08 18.61
C SER A 354 4.66 -26.84 19.90
N LEU A 355 4.51 -27.91 20.69
CA LEU A 355 3.92 -27.89 22.03
C LEU A 355 4.88 -28.55 23.01
N GLU A 356 5.12 -27.89 24.14
CA GLU A 356 5.88 -28.40 25.27
C GLU A 356 4.98 -28.45 26.51
N SER A 357 5.18 -29.46 27.35
CA SER A 357 4.43 -29.58 28.60
C SER A 357 4.95 -28.57 29.63
N GLU A 358 4.05 -27.83 30.26
CA GLU A 358 4.37 -26.84 31.30
C GLU A 358 3.53 -27.13 32.56
N GLY A 359 3.73 -28.31 33.15
CA GLY A 359 2.89 -28.84 34.23
C GLY A 359 1.68 -29.63 33.71
N SER A 360 0.75 -29.97 34.61
CA SER A 360 -0.43 -30.80 34.28
C SER A 360 -1.56 -30.06 33.58
N GLU A 361 -1.66 -28.74 33.77
CA GLU A 361 -2.79 -27.92 33.28
C GLU A 361 -2.39 -26.88 32.22
N HIS A 362 -1.10 -26.82 31.85
CA HIS A 362 -0.63 -25.83 30.89
C HIS A 362 0.28 -26.45 29.83
N LEU A 363 0.16 -25.90 28.63
CA LEU A 363 1.06 -26.18 27.52
C LEU A 363 1.77 -24.89 27.11
N ARG A 364 3.02 -25.03 26.73
CA ARG A 364 3.80 -23.97 26.10
C ARG A 364 3.79 -24.21 24.59
N ALA A 365 3.19 -23.29 23.85
CA ALA A 365 3.07 -23.38 22.40
C ALA A 365 4.03 -22.42 21.71
N THR A 366 4.78 -22.94 20.73
CA THR A 366 5.55 -22.11 19.79
C THR A 366 4.67 -21.83 18.58
N ILE A 367 4.33 -20.56 18.35
CA ILE A 367 3.50 -20.12 17.24
C ILE A 367 4.39 -19.48 16.17
N ASN A 368 4.16 -19.86 14.92
CA ASN A 368 4.76 -19.24 13.74
C ASN A 368 3.74 -18.35 13.04
N ILE A 369 4.21 -17.20 12.57
CA ILE A 369 3.48 -16.29 11.69
C ILE A 369 4.18 -16.34 10.33
N THR A 370 3.44 -16.65 9.28
CA THR A 370 3.95 -16.75 7.90
C THR A 370 3.09 -15.92 6.95
N ASP A 371 3.71 -15.27 5.96
CA ASP A 371 2.96 -14.61 4.89
C ASP A 371 2.48 -15.65 3.87
N ARG A 372 1.17 -15.62 3.56
CA ARG A 372 0.51 -16.54 2.60
C ARG A 372 0.78 -16.18 1.13
N VAL A 373 1.36 -15.02 0.87
CA VAL A 373 1.67 -14.50 -0.48
C VAL A 373 3.15 -14.70 -0.81
N ASP A 374 4.06 -14.40 0.12
CA ASP A 374 5.51 -14.56 -0.04
C ASP A 374 6.13 -15.29 1.16
N ASN A 375 6.75 -16.44 0.94
CA ASN A 375 7.32 -17.28 2.00
C ASN A 375 8.61 -16.71 2.62
N LYS A 376 9.08 -15.53 2.19
CA LYS A 376 10.35 -14.93 2.65
C LYS A 376 10.29 -14.39 4.08
N GLY A 377 9.11 -14.14 4.63
CA GLY A 377 8.93 -13.62 6.00
C GLY A 377 8.30 -14.62 6.96
N ALA A 378 8.98 -14.94 8.07
CA ALA A 378 8.43 -15.72 9.17
C ALA A 378 8.86 -15.18 10.54
N ARG A 379 7.94 -15.20 11.52
CA ARG A 379 8.21 -14.85 12.92
C ARG A 379 7.68 -15.92 13.85
N SER A 380 8.46 -16.30 14.85
CA SER A 380 8.03 -17.24 15.88
C SER A 380 7.94 -16.57 17.25
N TYR A 381 7.01 -17.00 18.08
CA TYR A 381 6.89 -16.56 19.48
C TYR A 381 6.25 -17.65 20.33
N ILE A 382 6.37 -17.51 21.64
CA ILE A 382 5.86 -18.50 22.60
C ILE A 382 4.65 -17.94 23.36
N ARG A 383 3.65 -18.79 23.57
CA ARG A 383 2.49 -18.52 24.44
C ARG A 383 2.22 -19.69 25.36
N ARG A 384 1.85 -19.37 26.59
CA ARG A 384 1.30 -20.34 27.54
C ARG A 384 -0.19 -20.49 27.28
N ILE A 385 -0.64 -21.73 27.13
CA ILE A 385 -2.04 -22.12 26.98
C ILE A 385 -2.47 -22.78 28.28
N LYS A 386 -3.50 -22.23 28.92
CA LYS A 386 -4.18 -22.90 30.03
C LYS A 386 -5.20 -23.88 29.46
N ILE A 387 -5.10 -25.14 29.84
CA ILE A 387 -6.01 -26.19 29.39
C ILE A 387 -7.20 -26.25 30.34
N ASN A 388 -8.40 -26.16 29.79
CA ASN A 388 -9.67 -26.29 30.50
C ASN A 388 -10.58 -27.19 29.68
N THR A 389 -10.95 -28.34 30.25
CA THR A 389 -11.72 -29.38 29.57
C THR A 389 -13.23 -29.29 29.82
N SER A 390 -13.69 -28.21 30.46
CA SER A 390 -15.09 -28.06 30.84
C SER A 390 -16.01 -27.83 29.63
N ASN A 391 -17.29 -28.20 29.76
CA ASN A 391 -18.29 -27.97 28.73
C ASN A 391 -18.50 -26.46 28.45
N GLU A 392 -18.34 -25.62 29.48
CA GLU A 392 -18.36 -24.17 29.35
C GLU A 392 -17.23 -23.69 28.45
N GLN A 393 -16.00 -24.20 28.63
CA GLN A 393 -14.88 -23.85 27.75
C GLN A 393 -15.14 -24.28 26.31
N LYS A 394 -15.73 -25.46 26.11
CA LYS A 394 -16.12 -25.94 24.77
C LYS A 394 -17.12 -24.99 24.12
N ALA A 395 -18.14 -24.55 24.87
CA ALA A 395 -19.12 -23.58 24.39
C ALA A 395 -18.49 -22.23 24.04
N ILE A 396 -17.56 -21.73 24.89
CA ILE A 396 -16.79 -20.50 24.61
C ILE A 396 -16.00 -20.63 23.32
N ASN A 397 -15.25 -21.71 23.14
CA ASN A 397 -14.41 -21.88 21.96
C ASN A 397 -15.26 -22.05 20.69
N SER A 398 -16.42 -22.74 20.77
CA SER A 398 -17.37 -22.87 19.66
C SER A 398 -17.92 -21.52 19.23
N ALA A 399 -18.44 -20.75 20.19
CA ALA A 399 -19.00 -19.43 19.93
C ALA A 399 -17.93 -18.48 19.38
N TYR A 400 -16.72 -18.48 19.96
CA TYR A 400 -15.68 -17.56 19.55
C TYR A 400 -15.15 -17.83 18.15
N ARG A 401 -14.96 -19.11 17.78
CA ARG A 401 -14.57 -19.48 16.41
C ARG A 401 -15.57 -18.93 15.39
N GLU A 402 -16.87 -19.10 15.62
CA GLU A 402 -17.91 -18.60 14.71
C GLU A 402 -17.98 -17.06 14.66
N ILE A 403 -17.73 -16.38 15.79
CA ILE A 403 -17.61 -14.91 15.83
C ILE A 403 -16.43 -14.45 14.96
N ILE A 404 -15.27 -15.09 15.08
CA ILE A 404 -14.07 -14.77 14.27
C ILE A 404 -14.37 -14.97 12.79
N GLU A 405 -14.95 -16.11 12.40
CA GLU A 405 -15.29 -16.40 11.00
C GLU A 405 -16.35 -15.43 10.45
N SER A 406 -17.33 -15.06 11.27
CA SER A 406 -18.34 -14.07 10.94
C SER A 406 -17.74 -12.69 10.65
N ASN A 407 -16.79 -12.25 11.50
CA ASN A 407 -16.03 -11.03 11.32
C ASN A 407 -15.10 -11.10 10.10
N LYS A 408 -14.41 -12.23 9.90
CA LYS A 408 -13.57 -12.47 8.73
C LYS A 408 -14.35 -12.29 7.43
N LYS A 409 -15.55 -12.87 7.33
CA LYS A 409 -16.43 -12.73 6.16
C LYS A 409 -16.77 -11.27 5.86
N VAL A 410 -17.09 -10.48 6.88
CA VAL A 410 -17.42 -9.05 6.70
C VAL A 410 -16.22 -8.30 6.13
N PHE A 411 -15.01 -8.52 6.64
CA PHE A 411 -13.81 -7.86 6.11
C PHE A 411 -13.41 -8.34 4.72
N SER A 412 -13.47 -9.66 4.45
CA SER A 412 -13.12 -10.24 3.15
C SER A 412 -13.99 -9.73 1.99
N GLN A 413 -15.18 -9.19 2.27
CA GLN A 413 -15.99 -8.53 1.25
C GLN A 413 -15.32 -7.27 0.68
N ILE A 414 -14.51 -6.54 1.47
CA ILE A 414 -13.72 -5.40 0.98
C ILE A 414 -12.67 -5.88 -0.04
N TYR A 415 -11.94 -6.95 0.28
CA TYR A 415 -10.94 -7.55 -0.60
C TYR A 415 -11.58 -7.99 -1.92
N SER A 416 -12.70 -8.72 -1.81
CA SER A 416 -13.49 -9.18 -2.96
C SER A 416 -13.99 -8.02 -3.84
N ALA A 417 -14.38 -6.89 -3.23
CA ALA A 417 -14.85 -5.72 -3.97
C ALA A 417 -13.71 -5.03 -4.75
N LEU A 418 -12.49 -5.07 -4.24
CA LEU A 418 -11.28 -4.62 -4.94
C LEU A 418 -10.74 -5.65 -5.96
N GLY A 419 -11.31 -6.86 -5.97
CA GLY A 419 -10.96 -7.91 -6.92
C GLY A 419 -9.77 -8.77 -6.52
N ILE A 420 -9.47 -8.85 -5.22
CA ILE A 420 -8.45 -9.74 -4.65
C ILE A 420 -9.09 -10.71 -3.63
N ASP A 421 -8.40 -11.79 -3.31
CA ASP A 421 -8.86 -12.80 -2.35
C ASP A 421 -8.43 -12.50 -0.90
N ASP A 422 -8.73 -13.43 0.01
CA ASP A 422 -8.38 -13.31 1.44
C ASP A 422 -6.89 -13.52 1.74
N LYS A 423 -6.04 -13.82 0.76
CA LYS A 423 -4.58 -13.80 0.93
C LYS A 423 -4.05 -12.36 0.94
N ILE A 424 -4.85 -11.41 0.46
CA ILE A 424 -4.52 -9.98 0.43
C ILE A 424 -3.20 -9.74 -0.34
N ASN A 425 -3.13 -10.28 -1.56
CA ASN A 425 -2.03 -9.99 -2.47
C ASN A 425 -2.15 -8.54 -2.98
N TYR A 426 -1.54 -7.60 -2.26
CA TYR A 426 -1.55 -6.17 -2.57
C TYR A 426 -1.06 -5.83 -3.99
N LEU A 427 -0.22 -6.66 -4.61
CA LEU A 427 0.27 -6.46 -5.98
C LEU A 427 -0.81 -6.70 -7.04
N GLU A 428 -1.86 -7.46 -6.71
CA GLU A 428 -3.00 -7.64 -7.60
C GLU A 428 -3.88 -6.38 -7.67
N ILE A 429 -3.76 -5.47 -6.69
CA ILE A 429 -4.31 -4.11 -6.76
C ILE A 429 -3.31 -3.24 -7.52
N ARG A 430 -3.46 -3.23 -8.84
CA ARG A 430 -2.56 -2.58 -9.80
C ARG A 430 -2.70 -1.05 -9.85
N ASN A 431 -2.69 -0.43 -8.67
CA ASN A 431 -2.70 1.01 -8.44
C ASN A 431 -2.17 1.30 -7.03
N ASN A 432 -1.11 2.10 -6.92
CA ASN A 432 -0.43 2.34 -5.64
C ASN A 432 -1.32 3.00 -4.59
N ASN A 433 -2.12 4.00 -4.96
CA ASN A 433 -2.98 4.70 -3.99
C ASN A 433 -4.05 3.76 -3.41
N LEU A 434 -4.69 2.95 -4.25
CA LEU A 434 -5.66 1.96 -3.79
C LEU A 434 -5.03 0.91 -2.90
N ARG A 435 -3.84 0.45 -3.27
CA ARG A 435 -3.07 -0.50 -2.48
C ARG A 435 -2.72 0.08 -1.11
N ASP A 436 -2.19 1.29 -1.07
CA ASP A 436 -1.79 1.97 0.16
C ASP A 436 -3.01 2.25 1.05
N SER A 437 -4.16 2.60 0.45
CA SER A 437 -5.42 2.77 1.18
C SER A 437 -5.91 1.47 1.79
N LEU A 438 -5.91 0.36 1.03
CA LEU A 438 -6.28 -0.94 1.59
C LEU A 438 -5.30 -1.33 2.70
N PHE A 439 -4.01 -1.15 2.49
CA PHE A 439 -2.98 -1.42 3.48
C PHE A 439 -3.22 -0.67 4.79
N ARG A 440 -3.48 0.65 4.72
CA ARG A 440 -3.82 1.48 5.88
C ARG A 440 -5.13 1.05 6.54
N MET A 441 -6.15 0.69 5.75
CA MET A 441 -7.42 0.19 6.27
C MET A 441 -7.23 -1.12 7.05
N VAL A 442 -6.46 -2.07 6.52
CA VAL A 442 -6.13 -3.32 7.23
C VAL A 442 -5.41 -3.03 8.54
N GLY A 443 -4.37 -2.17 8.52
CA GLY A 443 -3.65 -1.79 9.73
C GLY A 443 -4.53 -1.10 10.78
N ALA A 444 -5.34 -0.12 10.35
CA ALA A 444 -6.26 0.57 11.25
C ALA A 444 -7.35 -0.36 11.79
N GLY A 445 -7.87 -1.27 10.96
CA GLY A 445 -8.83 -2.29 11.38
C GLY A 445 -8.28 -3.15 12.50
N VAL A 446 -7.05 -3.66 12.35
CA VAL A 446 -6.36 -4.43 13.40
C VAL A 446 -6.18 -3.60 14.68
N GLN A 447 -5.83 -2.31 14.56
CA GLN A 447 -5.72 -1.44 15.75
C GLN A 447 -7.06 -1.26 16.45
N ILE A 448 -8.16 -1.09 15.71
CA ILE A 448 -9.50 -0.90 16.24
C ILE A 448 -9.98 -2.14 16.99
N THR A 449 -9.79 -3.34 16.44
CA THR A 449 -10.22 -4.58 17.09
C THR A 449 -9.39 -4.93 18.33
N ASN A 450 -8.20 -4.34 18.46
CA ASN A 450 -7.35 -4.48 19.66
C ASN A 450 -7.62 -3.41 20.74
N LYS A 451 -8.55 -2.46 20.52
CA LYS A 451 -8.90 -1.47 21.55
C LYS A 451 -9.66 -2.13 22.71
N THR A 452 -9.36 -1.68 23.93
CA THR A 452 -9.99 -2.20 25.16
C THR A 452 -11.52 -2.17 25.11
N ASP A 453 -12.12 -1.09 24.61
CA ASP A 453 -13.58 -0.96 24.52
C ASP A 453 -14.18 -1.97 23.53
N TYR A 454 -13.52 -2.19 22.39
CA TYR A 454 -13.96 -3.19 21.42
C TYR A 454 -13.88 -4.60 22.00
N LEU A 455 -12.77 -4.94 22.66
CA LEU A 455 -12.58 -6.24 23.31
C LEU A 455 -13.60 -6.47 24.42
N LYS A 456 -13.95 -5.42 25.17
CA LYS A 456 -14.97 -5.49 26.23
C LYS A 456 -16.36 -5.82 25.67
N GLU A 457 -16.78 -5.15 24.60
CA GLU A 457 -18.08 -5.43 23.98
C GLU A 457 -18.08 -6.79 23.27
N THR A 458 -16.98 -7.16 22.60
CA THR A 458 -16.82 -8.50 22.01
C THR A 458 -16.92 -9.59 23.06
N ASN A 459 -16.30 -9.41 24.23
CA ASN A 459 -16.39 -10.37 25.33
C ASN A 459 -17.83 -10.53 25.88
N LYS A 460 -18.64 -9.45 25.92
CA LYS A 460 -20.05 -9.56 26.31
C LYS A 460 -20.84 -10.40 25.31
N ILE A 461 -20.61 -10.17 24.01
CA ILE A 461 -21.23 -10.95 22.94
C ILE A 461 -20.80 -12.42 23.04
N LEU A 462 -19.51 -12.67 23.27
CA LEU A 462 -18.98 -14.02 23.45
C LEU A 462 -19.64 -14.74 24.63
N ILE A 463 -19.76 -14.10 25.80
CA ILE A 463 -20.42 -14.70 26.97
C ILE A 463 -21.88 -15.04 26.66
N SER A 464 -22.62 -14.11 26.04
CA SER A 464 -24.01 -14.33 25.59
C SER A 464 -24.12 -15.53 24.64
N ALA A 465 -23.30 -15.56 23.60
CA ALA A 465 -23.26 -16.65 22.63
C ALA A 465 -22.88 -17.99 23.27
N SER A 466 -21.91 -17.98 24.18
CA SER A 466 -21.44 -19.19 24.88
C SER A 466 -22.55 -19.80 25.72
N ASN A 467 -23.32 -18.98 26.45
CA ASN A 467 -24.45 -19.44 27.24
C ASN A 467 -25.56 -20.03 26.35
N ALA A 468 -25.93 -19.34 25.27
CA ALA A 468 -26.93 -19.83 24.32
C ALA A 468 -26.52 -21.17 23.66
N TYR A 469 -25.24 -21.30 23.31
CA TYR A 469 -24.70 -22.55 22.79
C TYR A 469 -24.68 -23.65 23.85
N LEU A 470 -24.29 -23.34 25.10
CA LEU A 470 -24.24 -24.31 26.19
C LEU A 470 -25.63 -24.88 26.52
N GLU A 471 -26.67 -24.04 26.52
CA GLU A 471 -28.05 -24.43 26.80
C GLU A 471 -28.66 -25.31 25.68
N SER A 472 -28.28 -25.07 24.43
CA SER A 472 -28.92 -25.69 23.25
C SER A 472 -28.08 -26.73 22.53
N ASN A 473 -26.75 -26.72 22.74
CA ASN A 473 -25.73 -27.44 21.99
C ASN A 473 -25.89 -27.28 20.45
N ASN A 474 -26.35 -26.11 19.98
CA ASN A 474 -26.67 -25.85 18.58
C ASN A 474 -26.15 -24.48 18.13
N LEU A 475 -25.40 -24.43 17.03
CA LEU A 475 -24.88 -23.17 16.46
C LEU A 475 -25.97 -22.23 15.95
N ASN A 476 -27.17 -22.73 15.65
CA ASN A 476 -28.29 -21.86 15.27
C ASN A 476 -28.76 -20.97 16.43
N SER A 477 -28.50 -21.34 17.69
CA SER A 477 -28.87 -20.53 18.85
C SER A 477 -28.09 -19.21 18.94
N ILE A 478 -26.89 -19.15 18.36
CA ILE A 478 -25.98 -18.00 18.48
C ILE A 478 -26.10 -17.00 17.30
N ILE A 479 -27.00 -17.22 16.34
CA ILE A 479 -27.13 -16.38 15.14
C ILE A 479 -27.31 -14.89 15.48
N LYS A 480 -28.09 -14.59 16.54
CA LYS A 480 -28.28 -13.22 17.01
C LYS A 480 -26.96 -12.58 17.46
N ASP A 481 -26.15 -13.31 18.23
CA ASP A 481 -24.86 -12.84 18.71
C ASP A 481 -23.84 -12.70 17.57
N LEU A 482 -23.87 -13.59 16.58
CA LEU A 482 -23.07 -13.45 15.35
C LEU A 482 -23.41 -12.15 14.62
N ASN A 483 -24.70 -11.79 14.52
CA ASN A 483 -25.11 -10.52 13.93
C ASN A 483 -24.69 -9.32 14.77
N ASN A 484 -24.74 -9.42 16.10
CA ASN A 484 -24.23 -8.37 16.99
C ASN A 484 -22.72 -8.17 16.82
N ALA A 485 -21.94 -9.24 16.66
CA ALA A 485 -20.50 -9.17 16.42
C ALA A 485 -20.19 -8.46 15.09
N LYS A 486 -20.87 -8.83 14.00
CA LYS A 486 -20.75 -8.13 12.71
C LYS A 486 -21.07 -6.65 12.83
N TYR A 487 -22.17 -6.33 13.52
CA TYR A 487 -22.59 -4.95 13.73
C TYR A 487 -21.59 -4.15 14.56
N LEU A 488 -21.07 -4.73 15.64
CA LEU A 488 -20.02 -4.12 16.48
C LEU A 488 -18.77 -3.82 15.65
N MET A 489 -18.33 -4.78 14.83
CA MET A 489 -17.18 -4.58 13.96
C MET A 489 -17.41 -3.47 12.94
N LEU A 490 -18.49 -3.54 12.17
CA LEU A 490 -18.80 -2.52 11.17
C LEU A 490 -18.99 -1.14 11.79
N SER A 491 -19.67 -1.02 12.92
CA SER A 491 -19.92 0.28 13.57
C SER A 491 -18.65 0.89 14.16
N SER A 492 -17.74 0.04 14.66
CA SER A 492 -16.43 0.46 15.16
C SER A 492 -15.55 0.98 14.02
N LEU A 493 -15.53 0.30 12.87
CA LEU A 493 -14.80 0.78 11.69
C LEU A 493 -15.44 2.06 11.15
N TYR A 494 -16.76 2.08 11.05
CA TYR A 494 -17.52 3.20 10.48
C TYR A 494 -17.29 4.50 11.26
N SER A 495 -17.21 4.42 12.59
CA SER A 495 -16.96 5.55 13.47
C SER A 495 -15.48 5.92 13.62
N SER A 496 -14.57 5.15 13.01
CA SER A 496 -13.13 5.36 13.13
C SER A 496 -12.55 6.25 12.04
N GLN A 497 -11.32 6.70 12.26
CA GLN A 497 -10.58 7.54 11.34
C GLN A 497 -9.17 6.98 11.08
N ILE A 498 -8.66 7.21 9.87
CA ILE A 498 -7.30 6.95 9.42
C ILE A 498 -6.71 8.30 9.02
N ASN A 499 -5.67 8.76 9.71
CA ASN A 499 -5.03 10.07 9.43
C ASN A 499 -6.03 11.24 9.37
N ASN A 500 -6.98 11.30 10.31
CA ASN A 500 -8.06 12.29 10.40
C ASN A 500 -9.14 12.22 9.29
N GLU A 501 -9.09 11.21 8.42
CA GLU A 501 -10.17 10.93 7.46
C GLU A 501 -11.01 9.74 7.93
N TRP A 502 -12.30 9.72 7.58
CA TRP A 502 -13.17 8.59 7.94
C TRP A 502 -12.67 7.29 7.33
N TYR A 503 -12.69 6.19 8.09
CA TYR A 503 -12.13 4.91 7.67
C TYR A 503 -12.57 4.46 6.26
N PHE A 504 -13.87 4.60 5.95
CA PHE A 504 -14.42 4.17 4.68
C PHE A 504 -14.25 5.18 3.53
N SER A 505 -13.67 6.36 3.77
CA SER A 505 -13.36 7.33 2.70
C SER A 505 -12.03 7.04 1.99
N ALA A 506 -11.14 6.23 2.58
CA ALA A 506 -9.81 5.93 2.02
C ALA A 506 -9.86 5.34 0.60
N ILE A 507 -10.61 4.26 0.38
CA ILE A 507 -10.77 3.65 -0.96
C ILE A 507 -11.44 4.61 -1.96
N PRO A 508 -12.59 5.25 -1.66
CA PRO A 508 -13.22 6.20 -2.58
C PRO A 508 -12.31 7.35 -3.03
N TYR A 509 -11.50 7.92 -2.14
CA TYR A 509 -10.51 8.95 -2.52
C TYR A 509 -9.41 8.37 -3.41
N SER A 510 -8.92 7.16 -3.13
CA SER A 510 -7.95 6.51 -4.00
C SER A 510 -8.50 6.15 -5.39
N LEU A 511 -9.79 5.79 -5.49
CA LEU A 511 -10.49 5.61 -6.76
C LEU A 511 -10.56 6.94 -7.54
N LYS A 512 -10.72 8.07 -6.84
CA LYS A 512 -10.69 9.40 -7.45
C LYS A 512 -9.31 9.72 -8.02
N ASP A 513 -8.25 9.41 -7.29
CA ASP A 513 -6.88 9.62 -7.78
C ASP A 513 -6.57 8.76 -9.01
N ALA A 514 -6.96 7.48 -8.99
CA ALA A 514 -6.84 6.59 -10.14
C ALA A 514 -7.57 7.17 -11.37
N LEU A 515 -8.77 7.72 -11.17
CA LEU A 515 -9.52 8.37 -12.25
C LEU A 515 -8.82 9.65 -12.76
N LEU A 516 -8.24 10.47 -11.88
CA LEU A 516 -7.49 11.65 -12.30
C LEU A 516 -6.24 11.28 -13.14
N ARG A 517 -5.58 10.16 -12.82
CA ARG A 517 -4.49 9.61 -13.64
C ARG A 517 -4.96 9.22 -15.03
N PHE A 518 -6.14 8.60 -15.15
CA PHE A 518 -6.74 8.30 -16.45
C PHE A 518 -6.95 9.52 -17.33
N LYS A 519 -7.40 10.64 -16.75
CA LYS A 519 -7.54 11.89 -17.50
C LYS A 519 -6.22 12.35 -18.11
N GLU A 520 -5.13 12.20 -17.37
CA GLU A 520 -3.80 12.57 -17.83
C GLU A 520 -3.28 11.61 -18.91
N ILE A 521 -3.50 10.30 -18.75
CA ILE A 521 -3.15 9.29 -19.76
C ILE A 521 -3.90 9.53 -21.08
N ILE A 522 -5.20 9.81 -21.02
CA ILE A 522 -6.01 10.15 -22.20
C ILE A 522 -5.43 11.39 -22.91
N ARG A 523 -4.97 12.38 -22.12
CA ARG A 523 -4.35 13.61 -22.65
C ARG A 523 -3.01 13.33 -23.32
N LEU A 524 -2.12 12.58 -22.66
CA LEU A 524 -0.77 12.27 -23.13
C LEU A 524 -0.76 11.32 -24.33
N ASN A 525 -1.64 10.33 -24.35
CA ASN A 525 -1.72 9.30 -25.39
C ASN A 525 -2.81 9.58 -26.44
N LYS A 526 -3.24 10.85 -26.57
CA LYS A 526 -4.37 11.25 -27.41
C LYS A 526 -4.25 10.73 -28.85
N GLU A 527 -3.06 10.77 -29.43
CA GLU A 527 -2.82 10.38 -30.83
C GLU A 527 -3.08 8.89 -31.06
N ILE A 528 -2.48 8.02 -30.24
CA ILE A 528 -2.64 6.56 -30.38
C ILE A 528 -4.05 6.11 -30.02
N ILE A 529 -4.68 6.71 -29.00
CA ILE A 529 -6.07 6.43 -28.65
C ILE A 529 -7.00 6.84 -29.80
N SER A 530 -6.81 8.05 -30.36
CA SER A 530 -7.62 8.50 -31.49
C SER A 530 -7.47 7.59 -32.71
N LYS A 531 -6.24 7.13 -32.98
CA LYS A 531 -5.96 6.17 -34.04
C LYS A 531 -6.70 4.84 -33.81
N ASN A 532 -6.57 4.24 -32.62
CA ASN A 532 -7.21 2.97 -32.29
C ASN A 532 -8.75 3.04 -32.47
N PHE A 533 -9.38 4.14 -32.05
CA PHE A 533 -10.83 4.37 -32.24
C PHE A 533 -11.19 4.57 -33.72
N ASN A 534 -10.43 5.36 -34.46
CA ASN A 534 -10.69 5.64 -35.87
C ASN A 534 -10.54 4.38 -36.74
N ASP A 535 -9.50 3.58 -36.49
CA ASP A 535 -9.24 2.33 -37.22
C ASP A 535 -10.41 1.33 -37.08
N HIS A 536 -11.15 1.39 -35.97
CA HIS A 536 -12.32 0.54 -35.68
C HIS A 536 -13.66 1.24 -35.93
N LYS A 537 -13.66 2.46 -36.48
CA LYS A 537 -14.88 3.28 -36.73
C LYS A 537 -15.71 3.55 -35.47
N PHE A 538 -15.05 3.65 -34.31
CA PHE A 538 -15.69 3.94 -33.03
C PHE A 538 -15.76 5.44 -32.75
N ASN A 539 -16.78 5.87 -32.00
CA ASN A 539 -16.98 7.27 -31.66
C ASN A 539 -16.22 7.62 -30.37
N LEU A 540 -15.14 8.39 -30.51
CA LEU A 540 -14.32 8.87 -29.41
C LEU A 540 -15.11 9.71 -28.37
N GLY A 541 -16.21 10.34 -28.76
CA GLY A 541 -17.08 11.09 -27.86
C GLY A 541 -17.67 10.26 -26.71
N TYR A 542 -17.84 8.95 -26.90
CA TYR A 542 -18.29 8.06 -25.82
C TYR A 542 -17.24 7.88 -24.72
N LEU A 543 -15.95 8.01 -25.04
CA LEU A 543 -14.87 7.91 -24.05
C LEU A 543 -15.00 9.01 -22.98
N ASN A 544 -15.24 10.25 -23.41
CA ASN A 544 -15.45 11.38 -22.50
C ASN A 544 -16.74 11.22 -21.68
N GLN A 545 -17.84 10.77 -22.30
CA GLN A 545 -19.09 10.50 -21.59
C GLN A 545 -18.92 9.41 -20.53
N TYR A 546 -18.16 8.36 -20.84
CA TYR A 546 -17.86 7.28 -19.91
C TYR A 546 -16.98 7.74 -18.75
N TYR A 547 -15.96 8.55 -19.03
CA TYR A 547 -15.13 9.15 -18.00
C TYR A 547 -15.96 9.99 -17.02
N GLU A 548 -16.86 10.84 -17.53
CA GLU A 548 -17.73 11.66 -16.68
C GLU A 548 -18.76 10.83 -15.89
N LEU A 549 -19.28 9.75 -16.48
CA LEU A 549 -20.11 8.78 -15.77
C LEU A 549 -19.35 8.16 -14.58
N LEU A 550 -18.12 7.71 -14.82
CA LEU A 550 -17.28 7.11 -13.79
C LEU A 550 -16.91 8.13 -12.70
N ASN A 551 -16.61 9.37 -13.10
CA ASN A 551 -16.37 10.50 -12.21
C ASN A 551 -17.56 10.78 -11.28
N LYS A 552 -18.78 10.76 -11.84
CA LYS A 552 -20.02 10.89 -11.07
C LYS A 552 -20.19 9.73 -10.07
N LYS A 553 -19.97 8.49 -10.49
CA LYS A 553 -20.06 7.30 -9.62
C LYS A 553 -19.05 7.35 -8.47
N VAL A 554 -17.79 7.71 -8.73
CA VAL A 554 -16.76 7.90 -7.70
C VAL A 554 -17.17 9.00 -6.72
N SER A 555 -17.68 10.14 -7.23
CA SER A 555 -18.13 11.25 -6.38
C SER A 555 -19.33 10.87 -5.50
N GLN A 556 -20.26 10.07 -6.03
CA GLN A 556 -21.37 9.51 -5.27
C GLN A 556 -20.88 8.56 -4.16
N LEU A 557 -19.89 7.72 -4.45
CA LEU A 557 -19.28 6.81 -3.47
C LEU A 557 -18.57 7.58 -2.35
N ILE A 558 -17.83 8.65 -2.68
CA ILE A 558 -17.21 9.55 -1.68
C ILE A 558 -18.28 10.17 -0.79
N ALA A 559 -19.34 10.73 -1.37
CA ALA A 559 -20.44 11.32 -0.60
C ALA A 559 -21.08 10.29 0.34
N MET A 560 -21.34 9.08 -0.16
CA MET A 560 -21.92 8.00 0.65
C MET A 560 -20.99 7.53 1.78
N SER A 561 -19.67 7.59 1.60
CA SER A 561 -18.70 7.17 2.62
C SER A 561 -18.59 8.12 3.83
N THR A 562 -19.18 9.33 3.72
CA THR A 562 -19.07 10.39 4.74
C THR A 562 -20.42 10.83 5.33
N GLN A 563 -21.53 10.34 4.80
CA GLN A 563 -22.89 10.69 5.24
C GLN A 563 -23.35 9.87 6.45
N ARG A 564 -24.20 10.44 7.32
CA ARG A 564 -24.85 9.69 8.39
C ARG A 564 -25.75 8.57 7.84
N ILE A 565 -25.67 7.41 8.46
CA ILE A 565 -26.38 6.19 8.03
C ILE A 565 -27.50 5.82 8.99
N ILE A 566 -28.60 5.28 8.44
CA ILE A 566 -29.73 4.76 9.22
C ILE A 566 -29.61 3.23 9.36
N ASN A 567 -29.19 2.54 8.29
CA ASN A 567 -28.98 1.09 8.28
C ASN A 567 -27.56 0.78 7.80
N LEU A 568 -26.72 0.33 8.73
CA LEU A 568 -25.30 0.06 8.49
C LEU A 568 -25.06 -1.13 7.55
N SER A 569 -25.89 -2.18 7.64
CA SER A 569 -25.73 -3.36 6.76
C SER A 569 -26.03 -3.00 5.31
N VAL A 570 -27.17 -2.36 5.07
CA VAL A 570 -27.59 -1.95 3.71
C VAL A 570 -26.61 -0.94 3.13
N TRP A 571 -26.15 0.00 3.96
CA TRP A 571 -25.11 0.94 3.55
C TRP A 571 -23.82 0.23 3.15
N TYR A 572 -23.37 -0.76 3.94
CA TYR A 572 -22.12 -1.48 3.69
C TYR A 572 -22.21 -2.30 2.39
N ASP A 573 -23.31 -3.00 2.15
CA ASP A 573 -23.54 -3.71 0.89
C ASP A 573 -23.54 -2.75 -0.32
N THR A 574 -24.16 -1.58 -0.16
CA THR A 574 -24.17 -0.54 -1.21
C THR A 574 -22.76 0.01 -1.47
N TYR A 575 -21.98 0.23 -0.41
CA TYR A 575 -20.59 0.67 -0.47
C TYR A 575 -19.71 -0.34 -1.24
N LEU A 576 -19.78 -1.61 -0.88
CA LEU A 576 -19.02 -2.68 -1.52
C LEU A 576 -19.40 -2.85 -3.00
N ASN A 577 -20.69 -2.81 -3.32
CA ASN A 577 -21.17 -2.88 -4.70
C ASN A 577 -20.70 -1.67 -5.53
N GLY A 578 -20.66 -0.48 -4.92
CA GLY A 578 -20.13 0.73 -5.54
C GLY A 578 -18.64 0.59 -5.90
N ILE A 579 -17.82 0.09 -4.96
CA ILE A 579 -16.39 -0.18 -5.22
C ILE A 579 -16.24 -1.18 -6.37
N LYS A 580 -16.94 -2.31 -6.30
CA LYS A 580 -16.86 -3.38 -7.31
C LYS A 580 -17.25 -2.89 -8.70
N ASP A 581 -18.33 -2.12 -8.81
CA ASP A 581 -18.79 -1.55 -10.08
C ASP A 581 -17.77 -0.56 -10.66
N ILE A 582 -17.21 0.33 -9.83
CA ILE A 582 -16.19 1.29 -10.26
C ILE A 582 -14.91 0.57 -10.70
N MET A 583 -14.43 -0.41 -9.93
CA MET A 583 -13.23 -1.19 -10.27
C MET A 583 -13.37 -1.90 -11.61
N ASN A 584 -14.55 -2.47 -11.91
CA ASN A 584 -14.82 -3.08 -13.21
C ASN A 584 -14.85 -2.05 -14.35
N GLN A 585 -15.41 -0.87 -14.12
CA GLN A 585 -15.44 0.20 -15.11
C GLN A 585 -14.06 0.83 -15.36
N LEU A 586 -13.21 0.92 -14.34
CA LEU A 586 -11.81 1.32 -14.50
C LEU A 586 -11.03 0.35 -15.39
N LYS A 587 -11.27 -0.97 -15.28
CA LYS A 587 -10.67 -1.98 -16.18
C LYS A 587 -11.12 -1.79 -17.63
N ILE A 588 -12.41 -1.50 -17.87
CA ILE A 588 -12.92 -1.18 -19.21
C ILE A 588 -12.20 0.06 -19.76
N LEU A 589 -12.07 1.11 -18.93
CA LEU A 589 -11.39 2.33 -19.32
C LEU A 589 -9.90 2.08 -19.62
N ALA A 590 -9.22 1.24 -18.81
CA ALA A 590 -7.83 0.84 -19.03
C ALA A 590 -7.61 0.24 -20.42
N THR A 591 -8.46 -0.71 -20.83
CA THR A 591 -8.37 -1.32 -22.15
C THR A 591 -8.55 -0.30 -23.29
N LEU A 592 -9.43 0.69 -23.11
CA LEU A 592 -9.74 1.67 -24.16
C LEU A 592 -8.69 2.78 -24.31
N VAL A 593 -7.89 3.03 -23.26
CA VAL A 593 -6.92 4.14 -23.21
C VAL A 593 -5.48 3.66 -23.13
N ASP A 594 -5.25 2.36 -23.36
CA ASP A 594 -3.92 1.78 -23.44
C ASP A 594 -3.10 2.48 -24.53
N ASN A 595 -1.80 2.66 -24.27
CA ASN A 595 -0.87 3.36 -25.15
C ASN A 595 -0.25 2.44 -26.21
N LYS A 596 -0.83 1.25 -26.39
CA LYS A 596 -0.36 0.24 -27.33
C LYS A 596 -1.23 0.19 -28.59
N PRO A 597 -0.64 -0.08 -29.75
CA PRO A 597 -1.41 -0.36 -30.95
C PRO A 597 -2.13 -1.71 -30.82
N LEU A 598 -3.28 -1.84 -31.49
CA LEU A 598 -4.09 -3.06 -31.49
C LEU A 598 -3.49 -4.11 -32.45
N SER A 599 -2.36 -4.69 -32.06
CA SER A 599 -1.50 -5.51 -32.92
C SER A 599 -1.97 -6.96 -33.11
N THR A 600 -2.76 -7.51 -32.18
CA THR A 600 -3.26 -8.90 -32.23
C THR A 600 -4.78 -8.94 -32.22
N ASP A 601 -5.36 -10.03 -32.73
CA ASP A 601 -6.82 -10.19 -32.77
C ASP A 601 -7.44 -10.33 -31.37
N GLU A 602 -6.70 -10.90 -30.42
CA GLU A 602 -7.11 -10.94 -29.01
C GLU A 602 -7.22 -9.53 -28.41
N ILE A 603 -6.21 -8.68 -28.63
CA ILE A 603 -6.23 -7.28 -28.15
C ILE A 603 -7.38 -6.51 -28.81
N LYS A 604 -7.63 -6.72 -30.11
CA LYS A 604 -8.76 -6.11 -30.82
C LYS A 604 -10.11 -6.56 -30.26
N ASN A 605 -10.28 -7.85 -29.99
CA ASN A 605 -11.52 -8.39 -29.42
C ASN A 605 -11.78 -7.80 -28.02
N ASN A 606 -10.76 -7.78 -27.16
CA ASN A 606 -10.86 -7.15 -25.84
C ASN A 606 -11.22 -5.65 -25.93
N PHE A 607 -10.66 -4.94 -26.91
CA PHE A 607 -10.97 -3.54 -27.16
C PHE A 607 -12.42 -3.33 -27.64
N ASN A 608 -12.90 -4.19 -28.56
CA ASN A 608 -14.29 -4.16 -29.05
C ASN A 608 -15.29 -4.44 -27.93
N ASP A 609 -15.03 -5.45 -27.10
CA ASP A 609 -15.86 -5.80 -25.95
C ASP A 609 -15.87 -4.67 -24.92
N ALA A 610 -14.72 -4.06 -24.64
CA ALA A 610 -14.63 -2.91 -23.76
C ALA A 610 -15.46 -1.73 -24.28
N TYR A 611 -15.42 -1.46 -25.60
CA TYR A 611 -16.21 -0.40 -26.22
C TYR A 611 -17.72 -0.70 -26.15
N ALA A 612 -18.14 -1.92 -26.46
CA ALA A 612 -19.53 -2.34 -26.36
C ALA A 612 -20.05 -2.17 -24.92
N ASN A 613 -19.31 -2.69 -23.94
CA ASN A 613 -19.64 -2.54 -22.51
C ASN A 613 -19.72 -1.07 -22.08
N MET A 614 -18.80 -0.22 -22.54
CA MET A 614 -18.84 1.23 -22.29
C MET A 614 -20.15 1.84 -22.79
N THR A 615 -20.53 1.59 -24.05
CA THR A 615 -21.75 2.17 -24.64
C THR A 615 -23.02 1.69 -23.95
N GLU A 616 -23.08 0.42 -23.55
CA GLU A 616 -24.19 -0.12 -22.77
C GLU A 616 -24.31 0.56 -21.41
N LYS A 617 -23.19 0.73 -20.68
CA LYS A 617 -23.18 1.40 -19.37
C LYS A 617 -23.64 2.85 -19.45
N ILE A 618 -23.25 3.58 -20.50
CA ILE A 618 -23.74 4.94 -20.75
C ILE A 618 -25.26 4.93 -20.97
N LYS A 619 -25.76 4.02 -21.81
CA LYS A 619 -27.20 3.89 -22.10
C LYS A 619 -28.01 3.55 -20.85
N LEU A 620 -27.55 2.58 -20.05
CA LEU A 620 -28.18 2.21 -18.78
C LEU A 620 -28.21 3.38 -17.81
N SER A 621 -27.09 4.10 -17.63
CA SER A 621 -27.04 5.27 -16.75
C SER A 621 -27.98 6.40 -17.19
N ASN A 622 -28.11 6.64 -18.49
CA ASN A 622 -29.03 7.65 -19.02
C ASN A 622 -30.49 7.26 -18.75
N ASN A 623 -30.83 5.98 -18.88
CA ASN A 623 -32.15 5.46 -18.54
C ASN A 623 -32.43 5.55 -17.03
N ASP A 624 -31.47 5.18 -16.19
CA ASP A 624 -31.58 5.25 -14.72
C ASP A 624 -31.73 6.68 -14.23
N SER A 625 -31.03 7.63 -14.86
CA SER A 625 -31.14 9.06 -14.56
C SER A 625 -32.55 9.58 -14.87
N LYS A 626 -33.13 9.20 -16.01
CA LYS A 626 -34.52 9.51 -16.38
C LYS A 626 -35.52 8.88 -15.41
N LEU A 627 -35.32 7.61 -15.05
CA LEU A 627 -36.18 6.92 -14.09
C LEU A 627 -36.12 7.57 -12.70
N SER A 628 -34.93 7.99 -12.26
CA SER A 628 -34.74 8.68 -10.98
C SER A 628 -35.39 10.06 -10.97
N LEU A 629 -35.25 10.81 -12.07
CA LEU A 629 -35.92 12.10 -12.26
C LEU A 629 -37.45 11.95 -12.14
N LYS A 630 -38.01 10.93 -12.79
CA LYS A 630 -39.44 10.58 -12.67
C LYS A 630 -39.84 10.25 -11.24
N LYS A 631 -39.05 9.43 -10.52
CA LYS A 631 -39.32 9.09 -9.11
C LYS A 631 -39.33 10.34 -8.21
N PHE A 632 -38.38 11.26 -8.40
CA PHE A 632 -38.36 12.54 -7.68
C PHE A 632 -39.56 13.42 -8.05
N GLY A 633 -39.92 13.49 -9.33
CA GLY A 633 -41.12 14.18 -9.78
C GLY A 633 -42.39 13.62 -9.14
N TYR A 634 -42.56 12.29 -9.08
CA TYR A 634 -43.68 11.65 -8.39
C TYR A 634 -43.69 11.93 -6.88
N ALA A 635 -42.51 11.93 -6.23
CA ALA A 635 -42.41 12.26 -4.81
C ALA A 635 -42.79 13.73 -4.53
N LEU A 636 -42.33 14.66 -5.37
CA LEU A 636 -42.71 16.07 -5.29
C LEU A 636 -44.20 16.29 -5.57
N LEU A 637 -44.78 15.55 -6.51
CA LEU A 637 -46.23 15.55 -6.72
C LEU A 637 -46.97 15.09 -5.46
N GLY A 638 -46.55 13.98 -4.84
CA GLY A 638 -47.14 13.50 -3.59
C GLY A 638 -47.05 14.55 -2.46
N LEU A 639 -45.88 15.16 -2.28
CA LEU A 639 -45.68 16.24 -1.31
C LEU A 639 -46.55 17.47 -1.60
N SER A 640 -46.67 17.87 -2.87
CA SER A 640 -47.52 18.99 -3.28
C SER A 640 -49.00 18.71 -2.95
N GLY A 641 -49.46 17.47 -3.13
CA GLY A 641 -50.80 17.04 -2.74
C GLY A 641 -51.04 17.14 -1.23
N ILE A 642 -50.07 16.68 -0.42
CA ILE A 642 -50.12 16.81 1.04
C ILE A 642 -50.15 18.30 1.46
N LEU A 643 -49.33 19.15 0.83
CA LEU A 643 -49.30 20.58 1.11
C LEU A 643 -50.63 21.26 0.73
N LEU A 644 -51.22 20.92 -0.41
CA LEU A 644 -52.55 21.42 -0.82
C LEU A 644 -53.64 21.03 0.17
N LEU A 645 -53.64 19.78 0.63
CA LEU A 645 -54.57 19.30 1.65
C LEU A 645 -54.38 20.06 2.96
N SER A 646 -53.14 20.24 3.41
CA SER A 646 -52.82 20.97 4.64
C SER A 646 -53.23 22.45 4.57
N LEU A 647 -53.03 23.10 3.42
CA LEU A 647 -53.46 24.48 3.18
C LEU A 647 -54.99 24.58 3.18
N SER A 648 -55.68 23.63 2.56
CA SER A 648 -57.14 23.56 2.54
C SER A 648 -57.72 23.40 3.96
N ILE A 649 -57.15 22.50 4.77
CA ILE A 649 -57.53 22.31 6.18
C ILE A 649 -57.25 23.58 6.99
N PHE A 650 -56.09 24.20 6.81
CA PHE A 650 -55.73 25.45 7.51
C PHE A 650 -56.74 26.56 7.20
N LEU A 651 -57.11 26.73 5.93
CA LEU A 651 -58.10 27.72 5.51
C LEU A 651 -59.48 27.44 6.09
N LEU A 652 -59.92 26.18 6.12
CA LEU A 652 -61.18 25.79 6.75
C LEU A 652 -61.20 26.09 8.25
N VAL A 653 -60.12 25.77 8.98
CA VAL A 653 -60.03 25.95 10.44
C VAL A 653 -59.89 27.43 10.85
N LYS A 654 -59.15 28.23 10.07
CA LYS A 654 -58.83 29.62 10.41
C LYS A 654 -59.74 30.66 9.75
N LYS A 655 -60.70 30.23 8.91
CA LYS A 655 -61.68 31.11 8.21
C LYS A 655 -62.34 32.14 9.12
N ASN A 656 -62.55 31.81 10.40
CA ASN A 656 -63.27 32.66 11.36
C ASN A 656 -62.37 33.44 12.33
N LYS A 657 -61.03 33.27 12.31
CA LYS A 657 -60.11 33.82 13.31
C LYS A 657 -59.05 34.79 12.77
N ILE A 658 -58.87 34.87 11.45
CA ILE A 658 -57.86 35.72 10.81
C ILE A 658 -58.56 36.84 10.04
N LYS A 659 -58.06 38.09 10.12
CA LYS A 659 -58.58 39.19 9.30
C LYS A 659 -58.51 38.80 7.81
N LEU A 660 -59.64 38.88 7.11
CA LEU A 660 -59.84 38.36 5.74
C LEU A 660 -58.69 38.73 4.78
N LEU A 661 -58.19 39.97 4.84
CA LEU A 661 -57.10 40.51 4.03
C LEU A 661 -55.71 39.87 4.27
N SER A 662 -55.46 39.33 5.46
CA SER A 662 -54.19 38.65 5.79
C SER A 662 -54.21 37.17 5.45
N ALA A 663 -55.38 36.52 5.57
CA ALA A 663 -55.57 35.13 5.15
C ALA A 663 -55.46 34.97 3.63
N THR A 664 -56.02 35.91 2.85
CA THR A 664 -55.95 35.88 1.38
C THR A 664 -54.51 36.01 0.86
N LYS A 665 -53.71 36.93 1.42
CA LYS A 665 -52.29 37.08 1.04
C LYS A 665 -51.47 35.82 1.34
N ILE A 666 -51.64 35.21 2.52
CA ILE A 666 -50.96 33.96 2.89
C ILE A 666 -51.38 32.80 1.97
N SER A 667 -52.67 32.74 1.61
CA SER A 667 -53.21 31.72 0.70
C SER A 667 -52.63 31.86 -0.70
N VAL A 668 -52.55 33.08 -1.24
CA VAL A 668 -52.00 33.36 -2.57
C VAL A 668 -50.52 32.99 -2.63
N VAL A 669 -49.71 33.41 -1.64
CA VAL A 669 -48.28 33.07 -1.60
C VAL A 669 -48.08 31.56 -1.49
N SER A 670 -48.85 30.88 -0.63
CA SER A 670 -48.77 29.43 -0.47
C SER A 670 -49.21 28.69 -1.73
N ALA A 671 -50.29 29.13 -2.37
CA ALA A 671 -50.77 28.56 -3.62
C ALA A 671 -49.73 28.73 -4.75
N CYS A 672 -49.12 29.91 -4.90
CA CYS A 672 -48.07 30.15 -5.88
C CYS A 672 -46.84 29.25 -5.65
N LEU A 673 -46.41 29.06 -4.39
CA LEU A 673 -45.30 28.17 -4.07
C LEU A 673 -45.62 26.71 -4.42
N ILE A 674 -46.84 26.25 -4.09
CA ILE A 674 -47.27 24.88 -4.41
C ILE A 674 -47.38 24.69 -5.94
N LEU A 675 -47.91 25.68 -6.67
CA LEU A 675 -48.00 25.64 -8.13
C LEU A 675 -46.62 25.60 -8.79
N GLY A 676 -45.65 26.35 -8.24
CA GLY A 676 -44.25 26.28 -8.67
C GLY A 676 -43.64 24.88 -8.47
N ILE A 677 -43.87 24.27 -7.30
CA ILE A 677 -43.42 22.89 -7.02
C ILE A 677 -44.10 21.88 -7.97
N LEU A 678 -45.39 22.05 -8.25
CA LEU A 678 -46.15 21.23 -9.20
C LEU A 678 -45.59 21.29 -10.62
N ILE A 679 -45.29 22.50 -11.11
CA ILE A 679 -44.70 22.69 -12.44
C ILE A 679 -43.33 22.00 -12.52
N ILE A 680 -42.48 22.18 -11.50
CA ILE A 680 -41.17 21.51 -11.42
C ILE A 680 -41.35 19.99 -11.41
N ALA A 681 -42.31 19.47 -10.64
CA ALA A 681 -42.58 18.05 -10.53
C ALA A 681 -43.04 17.44 -11.87
N ILE A 682 -43.92 18.14 -12.61
CA ILE A 682 -44.38 17.71 -13.94
C ILE A 682 -43.23 17.73 -14.95
N LEU A 683 -42.42 18.79 -14.97
CA LEU A 683 -41.25 18.89 -15.84
C LEU A 683 -40.27 17.72 -15.59
N MET A 684 -40.04 17.35 -14.33
CA MET A 684 -39.20 16.20 -13.96
C MET A 684 -39.77 14.83 -14.37
N ILE A 685 -41.08 14.71 -14.59
CA ILE A 685 -41.70 13.44 -15.03
C ILE A 685 -41.66 13.30 -16.56
N VAL A 686 -41.78 14.44 -17.26
CA VAL A 686 -41.81 14.49 -18.73
C VAL A 686 -40.42 14.35 -19.34
N LEU A 687 -39.40 14.94 -18.70
CA LEU A 687 -37.97 14.81 -19.06
C LEU A 687 -37.42 13.42 -18.70
#